data_AF-A0A0N0K4J8-F1
#
_entry.id   AF-A0A0N0K4J8-F1
#
_cell.length_a   1.000
_cell.length_b   1.000
_cell.length_c   1.000
_cell.angle_alpha   90.00
_cell.angle_beta   90.00
_cell.angle_gamma   90.00
#
_symmetry.space_group_name_H-M   'P 1'
#
loop_
_entity.id
_entity.type
_entity.pdbx_description
1 polymer ?
#
loop_
_entity_poly.entity_id
_entity_poly.type
_entity_poly.pdbx_seq_one_letter_code
_entity_poly.pdbx_strand_id
1 'polypeptide(L)'
;SRGGLAIRAGGARLAGVAAGPTAGLDPLVAPRLTPVADGQALVIRSDGAIVTGDVRGDFDVWLDAVTGVNAGQVSAGDSLAVTAGGAIVTAGLDAGTVRGAQNAVGQIGVEGASIATGAMAARGNVGLFASGNLGAGSIATGGSVAALAGGDVALAGVTTGATGTLIVANAALASRLGDVDPLGTAAGYSFAPLLEGSVQRVGGAIAVTGAIGTGRLVAAAGGNIALAAVTAATDITLDSGAVLRLGGAVASPTLAATARDIDIAAAVDIAGRASLTVGTGAGAVSLGTLASPTGFTLDAAEFARLAAAETVITAPGTRDAAPTITIGTLNLAGSAAGRTYTVTGGGTLRVTDAVTAASGVTRLGLTGDRIEVVTDAGGRIALVDAAGAGPRLDLAARNLWVGDAALLTALAADADFAGRDAALNAAPATPALDGALQAGTIAIRAAATLLVQNSGDAATRAGFSAGTGGLSVTTTGQAPLDLVINGRLIGGAGVTIVNNEVREALTLTAGDAGFAAGASVNGCLLSADNCGVAVPDDSGDRIINIGVNLVDLGGRGPGGGPGGGPPSNEGGPPRPGQPQGPDPVREAAEKLPEPRLTRLVDLQAIDIDEEINEPVSAAGNPAMWQDTPPPPPVGGASPAPGTQP
;
A
#
# COMPACT_ATOMS: atom_id res chain seq x y z
N SER A 1 -45.87 -24.97 21.13
CA SER A 1 -46.96 -23.98 21.00
C SER A 1 -46.65 -22.76 21.85
N ARG A 2 -45.99 -21.75 21.28
CA ARG A 2 -45.76 -20.47 21.97
C ARG A 2 -47.03 -19.62 21.80
N GLY A 3 -47.70 -19.28 22.90
CA GLY A 3 -48.80 -18.31 22.86
C GLY A 3 -48.22 -16.93 22.60
N GLY A 4 -48.72 -16.21 21.60
CA GLY A 4 -48.32 -14.83 21.32
C GLY A 4 -49.52 -13.90 21.48
N LEU A 5 -49.30 -12.69 22.00
CA LEU A 5 -50.29 -11.62 21.92
C LEU A 5 -50.17 -10.98 20.52
N ALA A 6 -51.10 -11.32 19.64
CA ALA A 6 -51.19 -10.71 18.31
C ALA A 6 -52.14 -9.52 18.36
N ILE A 7 -51.62 -8.31 18.15
CA ILE A 7 -52.44 -7.11 17.95
C ILE A 7 -52.53 -6.87 16.44
N ARG A 8 -53.71 -7.07 15.85
CA ARG A 8 -53.99 -6.77 14.44
C ARG A 8 -54.84 -5.50 14.37
N ALA A 9 -54.26 -4.41 13.85
CA ALA A 9 -54.99 -3.17 13.61
C ALA A 9 -55.25 -3.00 12.11
N GLY A 10 -56.52 -3.01 11.70
CA GLY A 10 -56.90 -2.72 10.32
C GLY A 10 -56.88 -1.21 10.06
N GLY A 11 -55.88 -0.72 9.33
CA GLY A 11 -55.89 0.59 8.65
C GLY A 11 -55.91 1.88 9.49
N ALA A 12 -55.98 1.81 10.82
CA ALA A 12 -55.98 2.99 11.69
C ALA A 12 -54.64 3.17 12.39
N ARG A 13 -54.19 4.42 12.54
CA ARG A 13 -53.09 4.79 13.44
C ARG A 13 -53.32 4.11 14.79
N LEU A 14 -52.36 3.32 15.26
CA LEU A 14 -52.29 2.84 16.66
C LEU A 14 -51.93 4.01 17.59
N ALA A 15 -52.72 5.09 17.52
CA ALA A 15 -52.74 6.14 18.53
C ALA A 15 -53.82 5.77 19.54
N GLY A 16 -53.48 4.85 20.44
CA GLY A 16 -54.30 4.50 21.60
C GLY A 16 -55.50 3.60 21.31
N VAL A 17 -55.74 2.68 22.23
CA VAL A 17 -57.10 2.19 22.48
C VAL A 17 -57.88 3.38 23.06
N ALA A 18 -58.51 4.16 22.20
CA ALA A 18 -59.62 5.05 22.55
C ALA A 18 -60.49 5.28 21.31
N ALA A 19 -61.48 4.42 21.13
CA ALA A 19 -62.64 4.74 20.30
C ALA A 19 -63.66 5.48 21.18
N GLY A 20 -63.87 6.76 20.90
CA GLY A 20 -64.95 7.60 21.46
C GLY A 20 -64.82 9.04 20.97
N PRO A 21 -65.85 9.65 20.35
CA PRO A 21 -65.70 10.94 19.70
C PRO A 21 -65.73 12.11 20.71
N THR A 22 -64.92 13.12 20.40
CA THR A 22 -65.00 14.53 20.86
C THR A 22 -64.93 14.79 22.36
N ALA A 23 -63.75 15.23 22.84
CA ALA A 23 -63.50 16.61 23.28
C ALA A 23 -62.23 16.69 24.15
N GLY A 24 -61.32 17.58 23.75
CA GLY A 24 -60.03 17.98 24.33
C GLY A 24 -59.55 17.36 25.64
N LEU A 25 -58.40 16.67 25.58
CA LEU A 25 -57.37 16.64 26.64
C LEU A 25 -55.97 16.43 26.02
N ASP A 26 -55.07 17.34 26.42
CA ASP A 26 -53.63 17.21 26.74
C ASP A 26 -52.70 16.28 25.91
N PRO A 27 -51.62 16.79 25.28
CA PRO A 27 -50.59 15.97 24.65
C PRO A 27 -49.58 15.47 25.70
N LEU A 28 -49.97 14.58 26.62
CA LEU A 28 -49.00 13.98 27.52
C LEU A 28 -49.28 12.49 27.81
N VAL A 29 -48.20 11.73 27.68
CA VAL A 29 -48.03 10.29 27.94
C VAL A 29 -48.37 9.38 26.75
N ALA A 30 -47.37 9.12 25.91
CA ALA A 30 -47.38 7.98 25.00
C ALA A 30 -47.66 6.70 25.82
N PRO A 31 -48.66 5.87 25.47
CA PRO A 31 -48.97 4.66 26.22
C PRO A 31 -47.79 3.69 26.12
N ARG A 32 -47.15 3.42 27.26
CA ARG A 32 -46.18 2.35 27.41
C ARG A 32 -46.96 1.03 27.34
N LEU A 33 -46.83 0.29 26.25
CA LEU A 33 -47.39 -1.06 26.16
C LEU A 33 -46.79 -1.92 27.29
N THR A 34 -47.65 -2.51 28.11
CA THR A 34 -47.26 -3.33 29.25
C THR A 34 -46.57 -4.63 28.78
N PRO A 35 -45.61 -5.16 29.56
CA PRO A 35 -44.87 -6.37 29.17
C PRO A 35 -45.80 -7.58 29.03
N VAL A 36 -45.57 -8.39 27.99
CA VAL A 36 -46.20 -9.70 27.80
C VAL A 36 -45.45 -10.71 28.69
N ALA A 37 -46.15 -11.70 29.26
CA ALA A 37 -45.54 -12.70 30.15
C ALA A 37 -44.33 -13.42 29.51
N ASP A 38 -43.39 -13.85 30.36
CA ASP A 38 -42.13 -14.52 29.96
C ASP A 38 -42.35 -15.60 28.88
N GLY A 39 -41.56 -15.53 27.81
CA GLY A 39 -41.55 -16.51 26.72
C GLY A 39 -42.60 -16.32 25.63
N GLN A 40 -43.37 -15.23 25.64
CA GLN A 40 -44.31 -14.88 24.57
C GLN A 40 -43.74 -13.80 23.65
N ALA A 41 -43.93 -13.97 22.34
CA ALA A 41 -43.60 -12.96 21.35
C ALA A 41 -44.65 -11.82 21.36
N LEU A 42 -44.18 -10.57 21.31
CA LEU A 42 -45.00 -9.40 21.02
C LEU A 42 -45.06 -9.19 19.51
N VAL A 43 -46.23 -9.39 18.91
CA VAL A 43 -46.42 -9.25 17.46
C VAL A 43 -47.42 -8.14 17.16
N ILE A 44 -46.97 -7.12 16.43
CA ILE A 44 -47.78 -5.99 15.95
C ILE A 44 -47.81 -6.05 14.42
N ARG A 45 -48.99 -6.28 13.85
CA ARG A 45 -49.18 -6.29 12.40
C ARG A 45 -50.15 -5.21 11.94
N SER A 46 -49.83 -4.54 10.83
CA SER A 46 -50.66 -3.51 10.20
C SER A 46 -50.66 -3.64 8.69
N ASP A 47 -51.85 -3.58 8.08
CA ASP A 47 -51.99 -3.46 6.61
C ASP A 47 -51.61 -2.04 6.10
N GLY A 48 -51.27 -1.12 7.01
CA GLY A 48 -50.80 0.23 6.72
C GLY A 48 -49.44 0.50 7.35
N ALA A 49 -49.25 1.71 7.88
CA ALA A 49 -48.05 2.08 8.61
C ALA A 49 -48.19 1.75 10.11
N ILE A 50 -47.10 1.40 10.77
CA ILE A 50 -46.98 1.38 12.23
C ILE A 50 -46.31 2.68 12.64
N VAL A 51 -46.98 3.49 13.48
CA VAL A 51 -46.38 4.67 14.13
C VAL A 51 -46.55 4.49 15.63
N THR A 52 -45.45 4.38 16.37
CA THR A 52 -45.45 4.10 17.81
C THR A 52 -44.31 4.82 18.51
N GLY A 53 -44.39 4.95 19.84
CA GLY A 53 -43.26 5.34 20.66
C GLY A 53 -42.29 4.17 20.85
N ASP A 54 -41.71 4.06 22.05
CA ASP A 54 -40.87 2.92 22.40
C ASP A 54 -41.67 1.62 22.48
N VAL A 55 -41.09 0.53 22.00
CA VAL A 55 -41.66 -0.82 22.05
C VAL A 55 -40.71 -1.73 22.83
N ARG A 56 -41.25 -2.50 23.76
CA ARG A 56 -40.47 -3.43 24.57
C ARG A 56 -41.20 -4.76 24.72
N GLY A 57 -40.52 -5.85 24.42
CA GLY A 57 -40.93 -7.22 24.74
C GLY A 57 -39.88 -7.91 25.60
N ASP A 58 -40.32 -8.77 26.52
CA ASP A 58 -39.42 -9.57 27.36
C ASP A 58 -38.86 -10.81 26.63
N PHE A 59 -39.42 -11.17 25.47
CA PHE A 59 -38.92 -12.22 24.58
C PHE A 59 -38.76 -11.66 23.15
N ASP A 60 -39.49 -12.16 22.16
CA ASP A 60 -39.41 -11.67 20.79
C ASP A 60 -40.28 -10.42 20.56
N VAL A 61 -39.83 -9.51 19.70
CA VAL A 61 -40.64 -8.38 19.20
C VAL A 61 -40.71 -8.42 17.68
N TRP A 62 -41.91 -8.38 17.13
CA TRP A 62 -42.16 -8.32 15.69
C TRP A 62 -43.07 -7.15 15.32
N LEU A 63 -42.55 -6.26 14.48
CA LEU A 63 -43.30 -5.20 13.81
C LEU A 63 -43.41 -5.54 12.32
N ASP A 64 -44.63 -5.69 11.82
CA ASP A 64 -44.91 -6.04 10.42
C ASP A 64 -45.91 -5.04 9.82
N ALA A 65 -45.47 -4.27 8.83
CA ALA A 65 -46.26 -3.21 8.22
C ALA A 65 -46.23 -3.30 6.69
N VAL A 66 -47.35 -3.13 6.01
CA VAL A 66 -47.32 -3.09 4.54
C VAL A 66 -46.63 -1.84 4.00
N THR A 67 -46.74 -0.68 4.67
CA THR A 67 -46.24 0.58 4.11
C THR A 67 -45.04 1.20 4.83
N GLY A 68 -44.90 1.04 6.13
CA GLY A 68 -43.79 1.68 6.86
C GLY A 68 -43.85 1.50 8.36
N VAL A 69 -42.71 1.66 9.02
CA VAL A 69 -42.60 1.64 10.49
C VAL A 69 -41.88 2.90 10.93
N ASN A 70 -42.49 3.67 11.84
CA ASN A 70 -41.86 4.76 12.56
C ASN A 70 -42.02 4.50 14.06
N ALA A 71 -40.94 4.09 14.71
CA ALA A 71 -40.94 3.71 16.12
C ALA A 71 -39.86 4.48 16.89
N GLY A 72 -40.02 4.55 18.21
CA GLY A 72 -38.95 4.95 19.13
C GLY A 72 -37.87 3.87 19.25
N GLN A 73 -37.40 3.65 20.47
CA GLN A 73 -36.53 2.52 20.78
C GLN A 73 -37.33 1.21 20.74
N VAL A 74 -36.85 0.20 20.03
CA VAL A 74 -37.46 -1.14 20.03
C VAL A 74 -36.50 -2.11 20.71
N SER A 75 -36.98 -2.82 21.73
CA SER A 75 -36.16 -3.76 22.52
C SER A 75 -36.85 -5.11 22.71
N ALA A 76 -36.10 -6.19 22.52
CA ALA A 76 -36.53 -7.57 22.68
C ALA A 76 -35.57 -8.31 23.63
N GLY A 77 -36.11 -9.17 24.50
CA GLY A 77 -35.31 -10.03 25.38
C GLY A 77 -34.66 -11.22 24.67
N ASP A 78 -35.16 -11.61 23.49
CA ASP A 78 -34.52 -12.56 22.58
C ASP A 78 -34.34 -11.97 21.19
N SER A 79 -35.27 -12.16 20.25
CA SER A 79 -35.08 -11.72 18.86
C SER A 79 -36.02 -10.58 18.45
N LEU A 80 -35.56 -9.75 17.52
CA LEU A 80 -36.26 -8.56 17.05
C LEU A 80 -36.39 -8.59 15.53
N ALA A 81 -37.61 -8.45 15.03
CA ALA A 81 -37.92 -8.39 13.61
C ALA A 81 -38.73 -7.13 13.29
N VAL A 82 -38.29 -6.35 12.29
CA VAL A 82 -39.01 -5.20 11.77
C VAL A 82 -39.08 -5.30 10.25
N THR A 83 -40.27 -5.54 9.72
CA THR A 83 -40.51 -5.67 8.28
C THR A 83 -41.49 -4.60 7.83
N ALA A 84 -41.15 -3.90 6.75
CA ALA A 84 -42.04 -2.94 6.13
C ALA A 84 -41.91 -2.89 4.61
N GLY A 85 -43.02 -2.83 3.87
CA GLY A 85 -42.94 -2.62 2.41
C GLY A 85 -42.42 -1.23 1.98
N GLY A 86 -42.34 -0.27 2.92
CA GLY A 86 -41.75 1.05 2.69
C GLY A 86 -40.67 1.40 3.71
N ALA A 87 -40.61 2.65 4.15
CA ALA A 87 -39.53 3.13 5.01
C ALA A 87 -39.65 2.62 6.45
N ILE A 88 -38.52 2.25 7.04
CA ILE A 88 -38.37 1.92 8.46
C ILE A 88 -37.51 3.00 9.11
N VAL A 89 -38.06 3.67 10.12
CA VAL A 89 -37.39 4.67 10.95
C VAL A 89 -37.51 4.26 12.41
N THR A 90 -36.37 4.05 13.08
CA THR A 90 -36.36 3.73 14.52
C THR A 90 -35.29 4.53 15.26
N ALA A 91 -35.54 4.85 16.54
CA ALA A 91 -34.54 5.55 17.36
C ALA A 91 -33.37 4.64 17.76
N GLY A 92 -33.58 3.32 17.75
CA GLY A 92 -32.57 2.31 18.03
C GLY A 92 -33.21 0.94 18.22
N LEU A 93 -32.40 -0.11 18.13
CA LEU A 93 -32.85 -1.51 18.17
C LEU A 93 -31.98 -2.32 19.14
N ASP A 94 -32.60 -3.15 19.97
CA ASP A 94 -31.90 -3.97 20.97
C ASP A 94 -32.50 -5.38 21.01
N ALA A 95 -31.66 -6.41 20.88
CA ALA A 95 -32.09 -7.81 20.97
C ALA A 95 -31.14 -8.62 21.87
N GLY A 96 -31.69 -9.16 22.96
CA GLY A 96 -30.97 -10.09 23.84
C GLY A 96 -29.92 -9.45 24.75
N THR A 97 -29.77 -8.12 24.76
CA THR A 97 -28.86 -7.43 25.68
C THR A 97 -29.58 -6.90 26.92
N VAL A 98 -30.85 -6.53 26.79
CA VAL A 98 -31.69 -6.05 27.89
C VAL A 98 -32.51 -7.19 28.46
N ARG A 99 -32.14 -7.65 29.68
CA ARG A 99 -32.78 -8.79 30.38
C ARG A 99 -32.79 -10.08 29.53
N GLY A 100 -31.65 -10.40 28.90
CA GLY A 100 -31.56 -11.56 28.02
C GLY A 100 -32.09 -12.82 28.70
N ALA A 101 -33.04 -13.50 28.06
CA ALA A 101 -33.40 -14.85 28.45
C ALA A 101 -32.10 -15.68 28.51
N GLN A 102 -31.97 -16.61 29.46
CA GLN A 102 -30.70 -17.33 29.69
C GLN A 102 -30.14 -18.01 28.42
N ASN A 103 -30.99 -18.26 27.42
CA ASN A 103 -30.65 -18.84 26.13
C ASN A 103 -31.07 -17.97 24.93
N ALA A 104 -31.19 -16.66 25.11
CA ALA A 104 -31.49 -15.74 24.02
C ALA A 104 -30.41 -15.81 22.94
N VAL A 105 -30.84 -16.00 21.69
CA VAL A 105 -29.99 -15.90 20.51
C VAL A 105 -29.65 -14.44 20.26
N GLY A 106 -30.60 -13.52 20.50
CA GLY A 106 -30.33 -12.08 20.48
C GLY A 106 -30.15 -11.51 19.07
N GLN A 107 -31.02 -11.86 18.12
CA GLN A 107 -30.86 -11.47 16.71
C GLN A 107 -31.72 -10.28 16.35
N ILE A 108 -31.24 -9.46 15.41
CA ILE A 108 -32.01 -8.37 14.82
C ILE A 108 -32.15 -8.58 13.31
N GLY A 109 -33.38 -8.59 12.82
CA GLY A 109 -33.73 -8.56 11.40
C GLY A 109 -34.52 -7.31 11.04
N VAL A 110 -34.06 -6.55 10.05
CA VAL A 110 -34.79 -5.38 9.54
C VAL A 110 -34.87 -5.46 8.03
N GLU A 111 -36.08 -5.42 7.48
CA GLU A 111 -36.31 -5.46 6.04
C GLU A 111 -37.28 -4.35 5.61
N GLY A 112 -36.87 -3.49 4.68
CA GLY A 112 -37.80 -2.58 4.04
C GLY A 112 -37.27 -1.83 2.82
N ALA A 113 -38.03 -0.85 2.33
CA ALA A 113 -37.63 -0.10 1.14
C ALA A 113 -36.45 0.85 1.43
N SER A 114 -36.43 1.45 2.62
CA SER A 114 -35.30 2.24 3.12
C SER A 114 -35.25 2.08 4.62
N ILE A 115 -34.05 1.98 5.19
CA ILE A 115 -33.84 1.79 6.63
C ILE A 115 -33.10 3.01 7.18
N ALA A 116 -33.60 3.59 8.26
CA ALA A 116 -32.96 4.66 9.02
C ALA A 116 -33.11 4.38 10.52
N THR A 117 -32.13 3.73 11.12
CA THR A 117 -32.15 3.36 12.54
C THR A 117 -31.08 4.09 13.32
N GLY A 118 -31.30 4.32 14.62
CA GLY A 118 -30.23 4.75 15.52
C GLY A 118 -29.26 3.61 15.85
N ALA A 119 -28.73 3.61 17.08
CA ALA A 119 -27.80 2.58 17.54
C ALA A 119 -28.48 1.19 17.63
N MET A 120 -27.70 0.15 17.37
CA MET A 120 -28.16 -1.24 17.42
C MET A 120 -27.28 -2.08 18.34
N ALA A 121 -27.89 -2.90 19.19
CA ALA A 121 -27.20 -3.82 20.09
C ALA A 121 -27.82 -5.21 20.01
N ALA A 122 -27.01 -6.22 19.72
CA ALA A 122 -27.47 -7.60 19.57
C ALA A 122 -26.50 -8.58 20.23
N ARG A 123 -27.00 -9.68 20.81
CA ARG A 123 -26.10 -10.78 21.25
C ARG A 123 -25.64 -11.63 20.06
N GLY A 124 -26.53 -11.87 19.12
CA GLY A 124 -26.33 -12.65 17.91
C GLY A 124 -26.34 -11.78 16.66
N ASN A 125 -26.63 -12.37 15.50
CA ASN A 125 -26.47 -11.70 14.20
C ASN A 125 -27.43 -10.52 13.99
N VAL A 126 -26.98 -9.53 13.21
CA VAL A 126 -27.78 -8.40 12.74
C VAL A 126 -27.89 -8.44 11.21
N GLY A 127 -29.11 -8.55 10.68
CA GLY A 127 -29.41 -8.48 9.26
C GLY A 127 -30.24 -7.24 8.92
N LEU A 128 -29.74 -6.42 8.01
CA LEU A 128 -30.40 -5.22 7.50
C LEU A 128 -30.56 -5.35 5.99
N PHE A 129 -31.78 -5.28 5.49
CA PHE A 129 -32.12 -5.48 4.08
C PHE A 129 -32.94 -4.29 3.56
N ALA A 130 -32.30 -3.39 2.82
CA ALA A 130 -32.94 -2.22 2.24
C ALA A 130 -32.97 -2.32 0.71
N SER A 131 -34.14 -2.28 0.05
CA SER A 131 -34.16 -2.23 -1.41
C SER A 131 -33.63 -0.89 -1.97
N GLY A 132 -33.62 0.17 -1.15
CA GLY A 132 -33.06 1.48 -1.40
C GLY A 132 -31.89 1.79 -0.47
N ASN A 133 -31.94 2.93 0.23
CA ASN A 133 -30.86 3.38 1.11
C ASN A 133 -30.94 2.75 2.52
N LEU A 134 -29.78 2.54 3.12
CA LEU A 134 -29.61 2.01 4.47
C LEU A 134 -28.76 2.98 5.29
N GLY A 135 -29.35 3.55 6.34
CA GLY A 135 -28.69 4.33 7.37
C GLY A 135 -28.85 3.66 8.73
N ALA A 136 -27.75 3.46 9.45
CA ALA A 136 -27.78 2.98 10.83
C ALA A 136 -26.76 3.73 11.71
N GLY A 137 -27.05 3.83 13.01
CA GLY A 137 -26.10 4.28 14.01
C GLY A 137 -24.94 3.30 14.22
N SER A 138 -24.37 3.28 15.43
CA SER A 138 -23.37 2.28 15.78
C SER A 138 -24.03 0.91 15.97
N ILE A 139 -23.45 -0.14 15.39
CA ILE A 139 -23.92 -1.52 15.53
C ILE A 139 -22.92 -2.28 16.41
N ALA A 140 -23.38 -2.82 17.53
CA ALA A 140 -22.58 -3.69 18.41
C ALA A 140 -23.23 -5.07 18.49
N THR A 141 -22.50 -6.11 18.09
CA THR A 141 -22.98 -7.49 18.13
C THR A 141 -21.90 -8.50 18.54
N GLY A 142 -22.30 -9.58 19.21
CA GLY A 142 -21.43 -10.75 19.42
C GLY A 142 -21.31 -11.67 18.19
N GLY A 143 -22.25 -11.56 17.24
CA GLY A 143 -22.31 -12.32 16.01
C GLY A 143 -21.73 -11.57 14.82
N SER A 144 -22.34 -11.75 13.65
CA SER A 144 -22.00 -11.09 12.38
C SER A 144 -23.04 -10.01 12.03
N VAL A 145 -22.69 -9.14 11.09
CA VAL A 145 -23.58 -8.09 10.54
C VAL A 145 -23.66 -8.25 9.02
N ALA A 146 -24.87 -8.26 8.46
CA ALA A 146 -25.11 -8.12 7.03
C ALA A 146 -25.93 -6.85 6.78
N ALA A 147 -25.32 -5.85 6.13
CA ALA A 147 -25.97 -4.62 5.70
C ALA A 147 -26.12 -4.65 4.18
N LEU A 148 -27.27 -5.11 3.70
CA LEU A 148 -27.55 -5.27 2.29
C LEU A 148 -28.45 -4.15 1.78
N ALA A 149 -27.99 -3.38 0.79
CA ALA A 149 -28.73 -2.22 0.28
C ALA A 149 -28.74 -2.17 -1.26
N GLY A 150 -29.84 -1.69 -1.85
CA GLY A 150 -29.89 -1.36 -3.28
C GLY A 150 -29.25 -0.02 -3.62
N GLY A 151 -29.27 0.94 -2.68
CA GLY A 151 -28.72 2.30 -2.83
C GLY A 151 -27.46 2.53 -1.99
N ASP A 152 -27.41 3.66 -1.27
CA ASP A 152 -26.30 4.01 -0.38
C ASP A 152 -26.38 3.27 0.96
N VAL A 153 -25.21 3.01 1.56
CA VAL A 153 -25.07 2.51 2.93
C VAL A 153 -24.29 3.51 3.77
N ALA A 154 -24.87 3.97 4.88
CA ALA A 154 -24.24 4.83 5.86
C ALA A 154 -24.32 4.21 7.27
N LEU A 155 -23.18 3.90 7.87
CA LEU A 155 -23.08 3.33 9.21
C LEU A 155 -22.23 4.25 10.10
N ALA A 156 -22.62 4.45 11.36
CA ALA A 156 -21.82 5.25 12.28
C ALA A 156 -20.61 4.49 12.86
N GLY A 157 -20.59 3.16 12.82
CA GLY A 157 -19.52 2.30 13.32
C GLY A 157 -20.02 0.87 13.54
N VAL A 158 -19.13 -0.12 13.53
CA VAL A 158 -19.53 -1.54 13.68
C VAL A 158 -18.54 -2.30 14.55
N THR A 159 -19.05 -2.99 15.56
CA THR A 159 -18.28 -3.94 16.36
C THR A 159 -18.97 -5.30 16.31
N THR A 160 -18.26 -6.33 15.83
CA THR A 160 -18.73 -7.73 15.82
C THR A 160 -17.94 -8.58 16.81
N GLY A 161 -18.32 -9.85 16.99
CA GLY A 161 -17.44 -10.83 17.62
C GLY A 161 -16.14 -11.03 16.82
N ALA A 162 -15.10 -11.58 17.46
CA ALA A 162 -13.79 -11.82 16.81
C ALA A 162 -13.84 -12.81 15.63
N THR A 163 -14.88 -13.66 15.58
CA THR A 163 -15.19 -14.55 14.45
C THR A 163 -16.34 -14.04 13.60
N GLY A 164 -16.94 -12.92 13.98
CA GLY A 164 -18.04 -12.29 13.26
C GLY A 164 -17.57 -11.68 11.94
N THR A 165 -18.45 -11.63 10.97
CA THR A 165 -18.20 -10.98 9.67
C THR A 165 -19.08 -9.75 9.54
N LEU A 166 -18.53 -8.64 9.07
CA LEU A 166 -19.29 -7.52 8.53
C LEU A 166 -19.36 -7.64 7.00
N ILE A 167 -20.56 -7.79 6.45
CA ILE A 167 -20.83 -7.82 5.01
C ILE A 167 -21.65 -6.57 4.65
N VAL A 168 -21.13 -5.76 3.71
CA VAL A 168 -21.85 -4.61 3.14
C VAL A 168 -21.93 -4.76 1.63
N ALA A 169 -23.12 -5.05 1.10
CA ALA A 169 -23.28 -5.49 -0.29
C ALA A 169 -24.70 -5.24 -0.83
N ASN A 170 -24.96 -5.64 -2.08
CA ASN A 170 -26.26 -5.45 -2.71
C ASN A 170 -27.40 -6.21 -2.01
N ALA A 171 -28.58 -5.59 -1.89
CA ALA A 171 -29.81 -6.23 -1.42
C ALA A 171 -30.22 -7.50 -2.19
N ALA A 172 -29.84 -7.61 -3.47
CA ALA A 172 -30.10 -8.80 -4.27
C ALA A 172 -29.43 -10.09 -3.72
N LEU A 173 -28.42 -9.97 -2.86
CA LEU A 173 -27.85 -11.13 -2.18
C LEU A 173 -28.76 -11.72 -1.10
N ALA A 174 -29.77 -10.99 -0.62
CA ALA A 174 -30.71 -11.46 0.40
C ALA A 174 -31.41 -12.77 -0.02
N SER A 175 -31.66 -12.97 -1.32
CA SER A 175 -32.27 -14.20 -1.84
C SER A 175 -31.43 -15.46 -1.59
N ARG A 176 -30.13 -15.32 -1.28
CA ARG A 176 -29.25 -16.46 -0.94
C ARG A 176 -29.39 -16.92 0.51
N LEU A 177 -29.98 -16.09 1.37
CA LEU A 177 -30.23 -16.44 2.76
C LEU A 177 -31.39 -17.44 2.91
N GLY A 178 -32.11 -17.74 1.82
CA GLY A 178 -33.31 -18.57 1.84
C GLY A 178 -34.52 -17.79 2.33
N ASP A 179 -35.57 -18.51 2.73
CA ASP A 179 -36.73 -17.90 3.38
C ASP A 179 -36.29 -17.46 4.78
N VAL A 180 -35.98 -16.17 4.89
CA VAL A 180 -35.43 -15.58 6.10
C VAL A 180 -36.58 -15.35 7.05
N ASP A 181 -37.06 -16.40 7.70
CA ASP A 181 -38.00 -16.23 8.80
C ASP A 181 -37.19 -15.82 10.03
N PRO A 182 -37.19 -14.53 10.43
CA PRO A 182 -36.48 -14.07 11.62
C PRO A 182 -36.91 -14.81 12.89
N LEU A 183 -38.03 -15.56 12.86
CA LEU A 183 -38.59 -16.31 13.98
C LEU A 183 -38.59 -17.84 13.75
N GLY A 184 -38.23 -18.31 12.56
CA GLY A 184 -38.67 -19.62 12.07
C GLY A 184 -37.92 -20.81 12.62
N THR A 185 -36.65 -20.67 13.01
CA THR A 185 -35.89 -21.76 13.62
C THR A 185 -34.84 -21.22 14.58
N ALA A 186 -34.53 -21.97 15.64
CA ALA A 186 -33.48 -21.66 16.60
C ALA A 186 -32.06 -21.52 15.97
N ALA A 187 -31.92 -21.78 14.67
CA ALA A 187 -30.65 -21.73 13.95
C ALA A 187 -30.20 -20.30 13.60
N GLY A 188 -31.12 -19.33 13.56
CA GLY A 188 -30.79 -17.92 13.29
C GLY A 188 -30.21 -17.65 11.91
N TYR A 189 -29.89 -16.38 11.62
CA TYR A 189 -29.28 -15.99 10.34
C TYR A 189 -27.93 -16.70 10.12
N SER A 190 -27.79 -17.47 9.04
CA SER A 190 -26.47 -17.89 8.56
C SER A 190 -26.04 -16.98 7.42
N PHE A 191 -24.94 -16.25 7.60
CA PHE A 191 -24.38 -15.41 6.53
C PHE A 191 -23.33 -16.14 5.67
N ALA A 192 -23.06 -17.42 5.95
CA ALA A 192 -22.14 -18.21 5.13
C ALA A 192 -22.53 -18.24 3.64
N PRO A 193 -23.81 -18.41 3.25
CA PRO A 193 -24.21 -18.40 1.83
C PRO A 193 -23.95 -17.08 1.10
N LEU A 194 -23.86 -15.95 1.83
CA LEU A 194 -23.51 -14.65 1.23
C LEU A 194 -22.05 -14.62 0.74
N LEU A 195 -21.19 -15.47 1.31
CA LEU A 195 -19.76 -15.53 1.04
C LEU A 195 -19.40 -16.61 -0.01
N GLU A 196 -20.35 -17.46 -0.43
CA GLU A 196 -20.14 -18.56 -1.37
C GLU A 196 -20.02 -18.11 -2.86
N GLY A 197 -19.89 -16.80 -3.13
CA GLY A 197 -19.69 -16.30 -4.48
C GLY A 197 -19.15 -14.86 -4.52
N SER A 198 -19.08 -14.28 -5.71
CA SER A 198 -18.68 -12.88 -5.86
C SER A 198 -19.69 -11.97 -5.15
N VAL A 199 -19.19 -11.09 -4.28
CA VAL A 199 -20.02 -10.08 -3.61
C VAL A 199 -20.52 -9.10 -4.65
N GLN A 200 -21.82 -8.81 -4.62
CA GLN A 200 -22.44 -7.83 -5.50
C GLN A 200 -22.34 -6.45 -4.87
N ARG A 201 -21.89 -5.47 -5.66
CA ARG A 201 -21.79 -4.07 -5.24
C ARG A 201 -23.16 -3.48 -4.89
N VAL A 202 -23.25 -2.72 -3.79
CA VAL A 202 -24.41 -1.83 -3.57
C VAL A 202 -24.54 -0.87 -4.77
N GLY A 203 -25.75 -0.44 -5.09
CA GLY A 203 -25.94 0.50 -6.21
C GLY A 203 -25.33 1.88 -5.97
N GLY A 204 -25.17 2.28 -4.70
CA GLY A 204 -24.61 3.56 -4.27
C GLY A 204 -23.21 3.48 -3.68
N ALA A 205 -22.93 4.38 -2.74
CA ALA A 205 -21.70 4.45 -1.96
C ALA A 205 -21.84 3.74 -0.59
N ILE A 206 -20.71 3.37 0.00
CA ILE A 206 -20.61 2.90 1.39
C ILE A 206 -19.81 3.93 2.19
N ALA A 207 -20.37 4.39 3.31
CA ALA A 207 -19.70 5.25 4.27
C ALA A 207 -19.81 4.68 5.68
N VAL A 208 -18.67 4.43 6.34
CA VAL A 208 -18.60 4.06 7.75
C VAL A 208 -17.74 5.07 8.48
N THR A 209 -18.38 5.96 9.24
CA THR A 209 -17.72 7.16 9.80
C THR A 209 -16.99 6.90 11.11
N GLY A 210 -17.37 5.86 11.86
CA GLY A 210 -16.68 5.40 13.06
C GLY A 210 -15.91 4.10 12.84
N ALA A 211 -15.21 3.66 13.88
CA ALA A 211 -14.36 2.50 13.81
C ALA A 211 -15.14 1.21 13.49
N ILE A 212 -14.47 0.30 12.76
CA ILE A 212 -14.92 -1.05 12.48
C ILE A 212 -14.01 -2.01 13.25
N GLY A 213 -14.57 -2.80 14.16
CA GLY A 213 -13.91 -3.93 14.81
C GLY A 213 -14.63 -5.22 14.45
N THR A 214 -14.02 -6.10 13.68
CA THR A 214 -14.68 -7.33 13.22
C THR A 214 -13.71 -8.52 13.10
N GLY A 215 -14.25 -9.73 12.93
CA GLY A 215 -13.43 -10.87 12.54
C GLY A 215 -13.01 -10.77 11.07
N ARG A 216 -13.97 -10.47 10.19
CA ARG A 216 -13.78 -10.35 8.74
C ARG A 216 -14.60 -9.19 8.18
N LEU A 217 -14.01 -8.39 7.29
CA LEU A 217 -14.73 -7.32 6.58
C LEU A 217 -14.86 -7.65 5.10
N VAL A 218 -16.09 -7.61 4.57
CA VAL A 218 -16.37 -7.67 3.14
C VAL A 218 -17.29 -6.52 2.75
N ALA A 219 -16.83 -5.64 1.86
CA ALA A 219 -17.63 -4.50 1.41
C ALA A 219 -17.49 -4.28 -0.10
N ALA A 220 -18.60 -4.08 -0.80
CA ALA A 220 -18.62 -3.82 -2.23
C ALA A 220 -19.60 -2.69 -2.59
N ALA A 221 -19.13 -1.65 -3.28
CA ALA A 221 -19.94 -0.49 -3.69
C ALA A 221 -19.77 -0.15 -5.16
N GLY A 222 -20.87 0.26 -5.80
CA GLY A 222 -20.84 0.80 -7.16
C GLY A 222 -20.20 2.19 -7.21
N GLY A 223 -20.41 2.98 -6.16
CA GLY A 223 -19.78 4.27 -5.92
C GLY A 223 -18.54 4.18 -5.05
N ASN A 224 -18.35 5.17 -4.18
CA ASN A 224 -17.21 5.24 -3.28
C ASN A 224 -17.37 4.28 -2.09
N ILE A 225 -16.24 3.83 -1.54
CA ILE A 225 -16.17 3.23 -0.20
C ILE A 225 -15.34 4.17 0.67
N ALA A 226 -15.89 4.65 1.77
CA ALA A 226 -15.17 5.47 2.75
C ALA A 226 -15.26 4.81 4.14
N LEU A 227 -14.11 4.40 4.66
CA LEU A 227 -14.00 3.74 5.96
C LEU A 227 -13.14 4.58 6.90
N ALA A 228 -13.51 4.65 8.17
CA ALA A 228 -12.65 5.19 9.22
C ALA A 228 -11.56 4.15 9.60
N ALA A 229 -11.29 3.98 10.89
CA ALA A 229 -10.37 2.93 11.36
C ALA A 229 -11.02 1.54 11.20
N VAL A 230 -10.24 0.55 10.77
CA VAL A 230 -10.69 -0.83 10.55
C VAL A 230 -9.73 -1.80 11.22
N THR A 231 -10.24 -2.64 12.12
CA THR A 231 -9.51 -3.78 12.68
C THR A 231 -10.28 -5.04 12.34
N ALA A 232 -9.70 -5.91 11.51
CA ALA A 232 -10.23 -7.22 11.17
C ALA A 232 -9.26 -8.32 11.61
N ALA A 233 -9.76 -9.34 12.31
CA ALA A 233 -8.90 -10.41 12.83
C ALA A 233 -8.36 -11.37 11.75
N THR A 234 -9.00 -11.44 10.58
CA THR A 234 -8.71 -12.45 9.53
C THR A 234 -8.38 -11.82 8.18
N ASP A 235 -9.38 -11.22 7.52
CA ASP A 235 -9.23 -10.57 6.22
C ASP A 235 -10.13 -9.35 6.04
N ILE A 236 -9.69 -8.47 5.14
CA ILE A 236 -10.45 -7.34 4.61
C ILE A 236 -10.53 -7.49 3.09
N THR A 237 -11.75 -7.55 2.55
CA THR A 237 -12.02 -7.58 1.11
C THR A 237 -12.88 -6.37 0.73
N LEU A 238 -12.37 -5.49 -0.12
CA LEU A 238 -13.02 -4.24 -0.54
C LEU A 238 -13.12 -4.17 -2.06
N ASP A 239 -14.29 -3.84 -2.58
CA ASP A 239 -14.52 -3.65 -4.01
C ASP A 239 -15.30 -2.36 -4.30
N SER A 240 -14.59 -1.29 -4.65
CA SER A 240 -15.14 0.02 -4.99
C SER A 240 -15.22 0.20 -6.51
N GLY A 241 -16.37 0.68 -7.00
CA GLY A 241 -16.53 1.09 -8.39
C GLY A 241 -15.98 2.48 -8.70
N ALA A 242 -15.65 3.26 -7.66
CA ALA A 242 -15.04 4.57 -7.75
C ALA A 242 -13.81 4.65 -6.83
N VAL A 243 -13.79 5.59 -5.88
CA VAL A 243 -12.66 5.79 -4.96
C VAL A 243 -12.84 4.91 -3.71
N LEU A 244 -11.76 4.27 -3.26
CA LEU A 244 -11.68 3.65 -1.94
C LEU A 244 -10.88 4.55 -1.00
N ARG A 245 -11.53 5.12 0.01
CA ARG A 245 -10.91 5.99 1.02
C ARG A 245 -10.73 5.22 2.34
N LEU A 246 -9.48 5.07 2.76
CA LEU A 246 -9.07 4.53 4.06
C LEU A 246 -8.69 5.70 4.97
N GLY A 247 -9.69 6.22 5.70
CA GLY A 247 -9.59 7.43 6.50
C GLY A 247 -8.91 7.26 7.85
N GLY A 248 -8.88 6.04 8.39
CA GLY A 248 -8.24 5.71 9.67
C GLY A 248 -7.27 4.55 9.57
N ALA A 249 -6.68 4.15 10.70
CA ALA A 249 -5.75 3.04 10.74
C ALA A 249 -6.45 1.73 10.31
N VAL A 250 -5.79 0.96 9.44
CA VAL A 250 -6.29 -0.34 8.97
C VAL A 250 -5.37 -1.43 9.47
N ALA A 251 -5.91 -2.42 10.18
CA ALA A 251 -5.19 -3.55 10.75
C ALA A 251 -5.85 -4.87 10.36
N SER A 252 -5.11 -5.74 9.68
CA SER A 252 -5.56 -7.10 9.29
C SER A 252 -4.36 -7.96 8.87
N PRO A 253 -4.42 -9.31 9.02
CA PRO A 253 -3.45 -10.20 8.38
C PRO A 253 -3.40 -10.05 6.86
N THR A 254 -4.56 -9.83 6.22
CA THR A 254 -4.65 -9.66 4.77
C THR A 254 -5.60 -8.54 4.37
N LEU A 255 -5.25 -7.84 3.28
CA LEU A 255 -6.09 -6.82 2.64
C LEU A 255 -6.14 -7.12 1.14
N ALA A 256 -7.34 -7.28 0.60
CA ALA A 256 -7.61 -7.31 -0.83
C ALA A 256 -8.53 -6.15 -1.18
N ALA A 257 -8.06 -5.21 -2.00
CA ALA A 257 -8.82 -4.05 -2.41
C ALA A 257 -8.84 -3.92 -3.94
N THR A 258 -10.02 -3.70 -4.49
CA THR A 258 -10.21 -3.30 -5.89
C THR A 258 -10.88 -1.93 -5.93
N ALA A 259 -10.32 -0.98 -6.65
CA ALA A 259 -10.90 0.37 -6.78
C ALA A 259 -10.40 1.07 -8.05
N ARG A 260 -11.14 2.06 -8.55
CA ARG A 260 -10.62 2.92 -9.63
C ARG A 260 -9.49 3.83 -9.14
N ASP A 261 -9.55 4.20 -7.88
CA ASP A 261 -8.53 4.97 -7.18
C ASP A 261 -8.57 4.66 -5.67
N ILE A 262 -7.45 4.85 -4.97
CA ILE A 262 -7.33 4.56 -3.53
C ILE A 262 -6.72 5.76 -2.83
N ASP A 263 -7.44 6.32 -1.85
CA ASP A 263 -6.96 7.38 -0.96
C ASP A 263 -6.63 6.79 0.42
N ILE A 264 -5.36 6.82 0.79
CA ILE A 264 -4.88 6.32 2.09
C ILE A 264 -4.54 7.50 2.99
N ALA A 265 -5.45 7.94 3.86
CA ALA A 265 -5.21 9.12 4.70
C ALA A 265 -4.33 8.82 5.93
N ALA A 266 -4.44 7.61 6.50
CA ALA A 266 -3.74 7.18 7.71
C ALA A 266 -2.88 5.94 7.46
N ALA A 267 -2.07 5.52 8.44
CA ALA A 267 -1.24 4.33 8.31
C ALA A 267 -2.09 3.06 8.10
N VAL A 268 -1.68 2.20 7.18
CA VAL A 268 -2.30 0.90 6.90
C VAL A 268 -1.27 -0.16 7.31
N ASP A 269 -1.55 -0.88 8.39
CA ASP A 269 -0.68 -1.90 8.98
C ASP A 269 -1.23 -3.30 8.70
N ILE A 270 -0.69 -3.96 7.69
CA ILE A 270 -1.10 -5.29 7.24
C ILE A 270 0.00 -6.28 7.60
N ALA A 271 -0.24 -7.12 8.61
CA ALA A 271 0.79 -8.03 9.11
C ALA A 271 1.30 -9.01 8.04
N GLY A 272 0.45 -9.40 7.09
CA GLY A 272 0.77 -10.29 5.98
C GLY A 272 0.80 -9.57 4.64
N ARG A 273 -0.25 -9.77 3.84
CA ARG A 273 -0.30 -9.37 2.42
C ARG A 273 -1.34 -8.30 2.14
N ALA A 274 -0.92 -7.22 1.50
CA ALA A 274 -1.79 -6.23 0.87
C ALA A 274 -1.81 -6.45 -0.66
N SER A 275 -2.98 -6.69 -1.22
CA SER A 275 -3.21 -6.85 -2.65
C SER A 275 -4.14 -5.75 -3.15
N LEU A 276 -3.59 -4.80 -3.92
CA LEU A 276 -4.32 -3.69 -4.51
C LEU A 276 -4.51 -3.96 -6.01
N THR A 277 -5.76 -3.98 -6.45
CA THR A 277 -6.12 -4.18 -7.86
C THR A 277 -6.74 -2.91 -8.41
N VAL A 278 -6.17 -2.38 -9.47
CA VAL A 278 -6.73 -1.23 -10.18
C VAL A 278 -7.97 -1.69 -10.93
N GLY A 279 -9.11 -1.08 -10.65
CA GLY A 279 -10.38 -1.37 -11.29
C GLY A 279 -10.34 -1.06 -12.79
N THR A 280 -11.13 -1.79 -13.58
CA THR A 280 -11.23 -1.57 -15.02
C THR A 280 -11.66 -0.13 -15.33
N GLY A 281 -11.01 0.49 -16.33
CA GLY A 281 -11.34 1.84 -16.78
C GLY A 281 -10.68 2.96 -15.97
N ALA A 282 -9.75 2.65 -15.07
CA ALA A 282 -8.98 3.65 -14.31
C ALA A 282 -8.04 4.53 -15.17
N GLY A 283 -7.89 4.25 -16.46
CA GLY A 283 -6.98 5.01 -17.33
C GLY A 283 -5.51 4.69 -17.03
N ALA A 284 -4.67 5.73 -16.97
CA ALA A 284 -3.26 5.58 -16.59
C ALA A 284 -3.13 5.25 -15.09
N VAL A 285 -2.08 4.51 -14.73
CA VAL A 285 -1.76 4.17 -13.35
C VAL A 285 -0.48 4.90 -12.97
N SER A 286 -0.51 5.68 -11.90
CA SER A 286 0.59 6.51 -11.44
C SER A 286 1.02 6.09 -10.04
N LEU A 287 2.27 5.68 -9.88
CA LEU A 287 2.85 5.27 -8.59
C LEU A 287 3.98 6.24 -8.19
N GLY A 288 3.96 6.70 -6.94
CA GLY A 288 4.92 7.67 -6.43
C GLY A 288 4.58 9.12 -6.77
N THR A 289 5.55 10.01 -6.61
CA THR A 289 5.36 11.45 -6.88
C THR A 289 5.45 11.72 -8.38
N LEU A 290 4.35 12.19 -8.98
CA LEU A 290 4.25 12.55 -10.39
C LEU A 290 3.52 13.90 -10.54
N ALA A 291 3.84 14.65 -11.59
CA ALA A 291 3.17 15.93 -11.88
C ALA A 291 1.79 15.68 -12.49
N SER A 292 0.71 16.08 -11.79
CA SER A 292 -0.68 16.06 -12.26
C SER A 292 -1.14 14.72 -12.88
N PRO A 293 -1.14 13.62 -12.10
CA PRO A 293 -1.63 12.35 -12.61
C PRO A 293 -3.15 12.41 -12.90
N THR A 294 -3.57 11.66 -13.92
CA THR A 294 -4.99 11.36 -14.18
C THR A 294 -5.17 9.85 -14.10
N GLY A 295 -6.30 9.39 -13.56
CA GLY A 295 -6.56 7.96 -13.38
C GLY A 295 -6.24 7.47 -11.97
N PHE A 296 -5.78 6.23 -11.85
CA PHE A 296 -5.38 5.66 -10.55
C PHE A 296 -4.08 6.29 -10.07
N THR A 297 -4.07 6.75 -8.83
CA THR A 297 -2.90 7.32 -8.18
C THR A 297 -2.62 6.64 -6.87
N LEU A 298 -1.36 6.31 -6.65
CA LEU A 298 -0.86 5.95 -5.33
C LEU A 298 0.42 6.76 -5.11
N ASP A 299 0.29 7.90 -4.45
CA ASP A 299 1.40 8.84 -4.28
C ASP A 299 2.47 8.27 -3.33
N ALA A 300 3.62 8.94 -3.24
CA ALA A 300 4.72 8.45 -2.40
C ALA A 300 4.35 8.40 -0.90
N ALA A 301 3.47 9.27 -0.42
CA ALA A 301 3.05 9.29 0.98
C ALA A 301 2.03 8.18 1.29
N GLU A 302 1.10 7.90 0.37
CA GLU A 302 0.17 6.77 0.45
C GLU A 302 0.92 5.45 0.37
N PHE A 303 1.87 5.32 -0.55
CA PHE A 303 2.71 4.13 -0.66
C PHE A 303 3.53 3.91 0.62
N ALA A 304 4.08 4.97 1.22
CA ALA A 304 4.82 4.88 2.49
C ALA A 304 3.92 4.51 3.69
N ARG A 305 2.62 4.84 3.63
CA ARG A 305 1.62 4.45 4.63
C ARG A 305 1.19 2.99 4.50
N LEU A 306 1.44 2.35 3.36
CA LEU A 306 1.17 0.94 3.14
C LEU A 306 2.27 0.06 3.75
N ALA A 307 2.07 -0.32 5.01
CA ALA A 307 2.95 -1.20 5.73
C ALA A 307 2.46 -2.65 5.64
N ALA A 308 2.93 -3.40 4.64
CA ALA A 308 2.67 -4.84 4.54
C ALA A 308 3.97 -5.65 4.40
N ALA A 309 3.97 -6.91 4.85
CA ALA A 309 5.10 -7.82 4.59
C ALA A 309 5.22 -8.12 3.08
N GLU A 310 4.09 -8.26 2.40
CA GLU A 310 4.00 -8.34 0.95
C GLU A 310 2.99 -7.31 0.43
N THR A 311 3.44 -6.45 -0.49
CA THR A 311 2.58 -5.52 -1.23
C THR A 311 2.53 -5.93 -2.68
N VAL A 312 1.33 -6.18 -3.20
CA VAL A 312 1.10 -6.50 -4.62
C VAL A 312 0.16 -5.47 -5.22
N ILE A 313 0.61 -4.77 -6.25
CA ILE A 313 -0.19 -3.85 -7.05
C ILE A 313 -0.41 -4.48 -8.41
N THR A 314 -1.66 -4.67 -8.79
CA THR A 314 -2.04 -5.26 -10.08
C THR A 314 -2.88 -4.27 -10.87
N ALA A 315 -2.42 -3.90 -12.06
CA ALA A 315 -3.19 -3.14 -13.04
C ALA A 315 -3.58 -4.08 -14.20
N PRO A 316 -4.71 -4.78 -14.10
CA PRO A 316 -5.14 -5.71 -15.13
C PRO A 316 -5.39 -4.96 -16.44
N GLY A 317 -4.86 -5.50 -17.53
CA GLY A 317 -5.08 -5.02 -18.89
C GLY A 317 -5.79 -6.07 -19.72
N THR A 318 -6.58 -5.64 -20.70
CA THR A 318 -6.92 -6.51 -21.83
C THR A 318 -5.79 -6.41 -22.86
N ARG A 319 -5.70 -7.40 -23.76
CA ARG A 319 -4.69 -7.38 -24.84
C ARG A 319 -4.70 -6.09 -25.66
N ASP A 320 -5.87 -5.50 -25.85
CA ASP A 320 -6.07 -4.33 -26.70
C ASP A 320 -6.11 -3.00 -25.92
N ALA A 321 -6.19 -3.06 -24.59
CA ALA A 321 -6.27 -1.90 -23.71
C ALA A 321 -5.54 -2.18 -22.39
N ALA A 322 -4.24 -2.45 -22.49
CA ALA A 322 -3.41 -2.65 -21.33
C ALA A 322 -2.96 -1.29 -20.74
N PRO A 323 -3.14 -1.04 -19.44
CA PRO A 323 -2.79 0.24 -18.84
C PRO A 323 -1.27 0.43 -18.85
N THR A 324 -0.85 1.67 -19.08
CA THR A 324 0.53 2.10 -18.78
C THR A 324 0.62 2.43 -17.30
N ILE A 325 1.58 1.81 -16.60
CA ILE A 325 1.95 2.16 -15.23
C ILE A 325 3.16 3.09 -15.29
N THR A 326 3.03 4.32 -14.82
CA THR A 326 4.14 5.26 -14.65
C THR A 326 4.59 5.25 -13.19
N ILE A 327 5.88 5.08 -12.96
CA ILE A 327 6.49 5.08 -11.64
C ILE A 327 7.39 6.32 -11.55
N GLY A 328 6.99 7.29 -10.74
CA GLY A 328 7.76 8.50 -10.42
C GLY A 328 8.71 8.28 -9.25
N THR A 329 8.97 9.34 -8.46
CA THR A 329 9.79 9.20 -7.25
C THR A 329 9.07 8.29 -6.27
N LEU A 330 9.69 7.18 -5.91
CA LEU A 330 9.13 6.19 -5.01
C LEU A 330 10.19 5.73 -4.00
N ASN A 331 9.91 5.95 -2.71
CA ASN A 331 10.75 5.41 -1.65
C ASN A 331 10.07 4.21 -0.99
N LEU A 332 10.60 3.02 -1.25
CA LEU A 332 10.14 1.77 -0.63
C LEU A 332 10.62 1.76 0.82
N ALA A 333 9.79 2.27 1.72
CA ALA A 333 10.10 2.38 3.14
C ALA A 333 9.29 1.40 3.99
N GLY A 334 9.87 0.98 5.12
CA GLY A 334 9.19 0.16 6.10
C GLY A 334 10.00 -0.07 7.36
N SER A 335 9.35 0.00 8.52
CA SER A 335 9.97 -0.33 9.81
C SER A 335 10.13 -1.84 10.03
N ALA A 336 9.35 -2.67 9.32
CA ALA A 336 9.43 -4.12 9.43
C ALA A 336 10.46 -4.68 8.43
N ALA A 337 11.32 -5.60 8.91
CA ALA A 337 12.23 -6.33 8.05
C ALA A 337 11.48 -7.35 7.17
N GLY A 338 12.05 -7.68 6.01
CA GLY A 338 11.55 -8.75 5.16
C GLY A 338 10.56 -8.34 4.07
N ARG A 339 10.39 -7.05 3.78
CA ARG A 339 9.31 -6.55 2.91
C ARG A 339 9.54 -6.85 1.43
N THR A 340 8.46 -7.23 0.76
CA THR A 340 8.44 -7.48 -0.68
C THR A 340 7.41 -6.59 -1.36
N TYR A 341 7.78 -6.02 -2.50
CA TYR A 341 6.91 -5.20 -3.34
C TYR A 341 6.83 -5.81 -4.73
N THR A 342 5.62 -5.98 -5.25
CA THR A 342 5.40 -6.47 -6.62
C THR A 342 4.43 -5.56 -7.36
N VAL A 343 4.83 -5.06 -8.52
CA VAL A 343 3.96 -4.31 -9.44
C VAL A 343 3.78 -5.13 -10.71
N THR A 344 2.52 -5.43 -11.04
CA THR A 344 2.15 -6.20 -12.23
C THR A 344 1.22 -5.37 -13.11
N GLY A 345 1.61 -5.14 -14.36
CA GLY A 345 0.79 -4.47 -15.36
C GLY A 345 0.65 -5.32 -16.63
N GLY A 346 -0.50 -5.25 -17.31
CA GLY A 346 -0.65 -5.93 -18.60
C GLY A 346 0.11 -5.27 -19.76
N GLY A 347 0.55 -4.02 -19.59
CA GLY A 347 1.08 -3.17 -20.67
C GLY A 347 2.51 -2.71 -20.42
N THR A 348 2.76 -1.41 -20.57
CA THR A 348 4.07 -0.81 -20.29
C THR A 348 4.18 -0.37 -18.82
N LEU A 349 5.23 -0.79 -18.11
CA LEU A 349 5.67 -0.17 -16.86
C LEU A 349 6.84 0.76 -17.16
N ARG A 350 6.68 2.06 -16.90
CA ARG A 350 7.67 3.08 -17.21
C ARG A 350 8.12 3.80 -15.95
N VAL A 351 9.38 3.62 -15.58
CA VAL A 351 10.04 4.32 -14.47
C VAL A 351 10.62 5.62 -14.99
N THR A 352 10.06 6.75 -14.58
CA THR A 352 10.45 8.08 -15.04
C THR A 352 11.32 8.84 -14.05
N ASP A 353 11.39 8.38 -12.80
CA ASP A 353 12.17 9.01 -11.73
C ASP A 353 12.71 7.94 -10.76
N ALA A 354 13.30 8.35 -9.63
CA ALA A 354 14.02 7.46 -8.73
C ALA A 354 13.11 6.54 -7.89
N VAL A 355 13.31 5.24 -8.03
CA VAL A 355 12.80 4.20 -7.12
C VAL A 355 13.93 3.76 -6.19
N THR A 356 13.80 4.04 -4.90
CA THR A 356 14.80 3.67 -3.89
C THR A 356 14.20 2.75 -2.83
N ALA A 357 15.04 2.03 -2.10
CA ALA A 357 14.59 1.23 -0.95
C ALA A 357 15.32 1.63 0.34
N ALA A 358 14.57 1.66 1.44
CA ALA A 358 15.11 1.75 2.79
C ALA A 358 15.58 0.38 3.30
N SER A 359 16.19 0.36 4.48
CA SER A 359 16.49 -0.89 5.18
C SER A 359 15.20 -1.70 5.43
N GLY A 360 15.32 -3.02 5.35
CA GLY A 360 14.20 -3.96 5.59
C GLY A 360 13.45 -4.41 4.34
N VAL A 361 13.60 -3.72 3.21
CA VAL A 361 13.12 -4.25 1.90
C VAL A 361 14.03 -5.38 1.46
N THR A 362 13.45 -6.52 1.07
CA THR A 362 14.20 -7.67 0.57
C THR A 362 14.03 -7.85 -0.94
N ARG A 363 12.92 -7.37 -1.50
CA ARG A 363 12.60 -7.61 -2.91
C ARG A 363 11.71 -6.52 -3.52
N LEU A 364 12.04 -6.10 -4.74
CA LEU A 364 11.15 -5.40 -5.66
C LEU A 364 10.97 -6.25 -6.93
N GLY A 365 9.73 -6.54 -7.29
CA GLY A 365 9.36 -7.23 -8.52
C GLY A 365 8.56 -6.32 -9.45
N LEU A 366 8.97 -6.19 -10.71
CA LEU A 366 8.21 -5.52 -11.76
C LEU A 366 7.88 -6.53 -12.85
N THR A 367 6.61 -6.64 -13.23
CA THR A 367 6.14 -7.55 -14.28
C THR A 367 5.21 -6.84 -15.25
N GLY A 368 5.49 -6.93 -16.55
CA GLY A 368 4.54 -6.52 -17.59
C GLY A 368 4.93 -6.90 -19.01
N ASP A 369 4.24 -6.42 -20.04
CA ASP A 369 4.63 -6.71 -21.43
C ASP A 369 5.92 -5.97 -21.78
N ARG A 370 6.00 -4.70 -21.39
CA ARG A 370 7.20 -3.87 -21.56
C ARG A 370 7.59 -3.17 -20.26
N ILE A 371 8.86 -3.18 -19.91
CA ILE A 371 9.42 -2.39 -18.81
C ILE A 371 10.41 -1.37 -19.39
N GLU A 372 10.26 -0.11 -19.03
CA GLU A 372 11.10 1.02 -19.47
C GLU A 372 11.66 1.78 -18.27
N VAL A 373 12.93 2.14 -18.29
CA VAL A 373 13.56 3.06 -17.31
C VAL A 373 14.17 4.24 -18.06
N VAL A 374 13.63 5.44 -17.82
CA VAL A 374 13.89 6.67 -18.59
C VAL A 374 14.98 7.50 -17.92
N THR A 375 16.23 7.32 -18.33
CA THR A 375 17.38 7.79 -17.54
C THR A 375 17.58 9.30 -17.54
N ASP A 376 17.26 9.97 -18.65
CA ASP A 376 17.37 11.43 -18.82
C ASP A 376 16.26 12.20 -18.10
N ALA A 377 15.17 11.53 -17.72
CA ALA A 377 14.12 12.08 -16.85
C ALA A 377 14.40 11.89 -15.35
N GLY A 378 15.54 11.27 -14.99
CA GLY A 378 15.87 10.88 -13.61
C GLY A 378 15.48 9.44 -13.26
N GLY A 379 14.91 8.70 -14.21
CA GLY A 379 14.49 7.31 -14.03
C GLY A 379 15.66 6.41 -13.61
N ARG A 380 15.54 5.84 -12.41
CA ARG A 380 16.49 4.87 -11.88
C ARG A 380 15.82 3.98 -10.85
N ILE A 381 16.27 2.73 -10.74
CA ILE A 381 15.90 1.80 -9.68
C ILE A 381 17.16 1.53 -8.87
N ALA A 382 17.25 2.07 -7.65
CA ALA A 382 18.41 1.94 -6.78
C ALA A 382 18.05 1.25 -5.46
N LEU A 383 18.22 -0.07 -5.44
CA LEU A 383 18.01 -0.96 -4.30
C LEU A 383 19.35 -1.33 -3.67
N VAL A 384 20.10 -0.32 -3.25
CA VAL A 384 21.43 -0.50 -2.65
C VAL A 384 21.36 -0.19 -1.16
N ASP A 385 22.01 -1.04 -0.36
CA ASP A 385 22.38 -0.67 1.00
C ASP A 385 23.83 -0.13 1.00
N ALA A 386 24.27 0.41 2.13
CA ALA A 386 25.63 0.94 2.26
C ALA A 386 26.74 -0.11 2.08
N ALA A 387 26.41 -1.41 2.05
CA ALA A 387 27.36 -2.52 1.97
C ALA A 387 27.38 -3.21 0.59
N GLY A 388 26.52 -2.81 -0.36
CA GLY A 388 26.37 -3.48 -1.66
C GLY A 388 25.64 -4.84 -1.59
N ALA A 389 25.08 -5.21 -0.44
CA ALA A 389 24.29 -6.41 -0.20
C ALA A 389 22.78 -6.15 -0.30
N GLY A 390 22.41 -5.12 -1.07
CA GLY A 390 21.05 -4.57 -1.11
C GLY A 390 19.96 -5.55 -1.58
N PRO A 391 18.69 -5.11 -1.54
CA PRO A 391 17.55 -5.92 -1.94
C PRO A 391 17.67 -6.57 -3.33
N ARG A 392 16.87 -7.62 -3.57
CA ARG A 392 16.75 -8.26 -4.88
C ARG A 392 15.79 -7.49 -5.79
N LEU A 393 16.22 -7.22 -7.02
CA LEU A 393 15.39 -6.68 -8.10
C LEU A 393 15.00 -7.81 -9.06
N ASP A 394 13.71 -8.08 -9.20
CA ASP A 394 13.18 -9.00 -10.20
C ASP A 394 12.44 -8.23 -11.30
N LEU A 395 12.86 -8.40 -12.55
CA LEU A 395 12.23 -7.80 -13.72
C LEU A 395 11.74 -8.92 -14.64
N ALA A 396 10.45 -8.92 -14.98
CA ALA A 396 9.87 -9.90 -15.89
C ALA A 396 9.06 -9.19 -16.99
N ALA A 397 9.54 -9.26 -18.23
CA ALA A 397 8.83 -8.65 -19.35
C ALA A 397 9.06 -9.35 -20.69
N ARG A 398 8.25 -9.03 -21.70
CA ARG A 398 8.59 -9.37 -23.07
C ARG A 398 9.74 -8.49 -23.56
N ASN A 399 9.63 -7.19 -23.34
CA ASN A 399 10.62 -6.18 -23.70
C ASN A 399 11.09 -5.43 -22.45
N LEU A 400 12.40 -5.36 -22.21
CA LEU A 400 12.97 -4.59 -21.10
C LEU A 400 14.00 -3.60 -21.65
N TRP A 401 13.72 -2.32 -21.53
CA TRP A 401 14.54 -1.24 -22.07
C TRP A 401 14.96 -0.24 -20.99
N VAL A 402 16.23 0.16 -21.02
CA VAL A 402 16.78 1.19 -20.15
C VAL A 402 17.58 2.16 -21.00
N GLY A 403 17.24 3.44 -20.95
CA GLY A 403 17.94 4.47 -21.70
C GLY A 403 17.24 5.81 -21.67
N ASP A 404 17.77 6.77 -22.42
CA ASP A 404 17.16 8.10 -22.57
C ASP A 404 15.83 8.04 -23.34
N ALA A 405 15.00 9.07 -23.18
CA ALA A 405 13.67 9.11 -23.76
C ALA A 405 13.68 9.04 -25.30
N ALA A 406 14.71 9.60 -25.95
CA ALA A 406 14.83 9.59 -27.40
C ALA A 406 15.12 8.18 -27.93
N LEU A 407 16.07 7.46 -27.31
CA LEU A 407 16.38 6.07 -27.62
C LEU A 407 15.18 5.16 -27.36
N LEU A 408 14.50 5.30 -26.22
CA LEU A 408 13.30 4.51 -25.91
C LEU A 408 12.17 4.75 -26.93
N THR A 409 12.04 5.98 -27.44
CA THR A 409 11.08 6.30 -28.51
C THR A 409 11.46 5.64 -29.83
N ALA A 410 12.75 5.63 -30.19
CA ALA A 410 13.24 4.94 -31.38
C ALA A 410 13.01 3.42 -31.28
N LEU A 411 13.33 2.81 -30.13
CA LEU A 411 13.08 1.38 -29.87
C LEU A 411 11.59 1.01 -29.92
N ALA A 412 10.71 1.91 -29.45
CA ALA A 412 9.27 1.70 -29.53
C ALA A 412 8.74 1.72 -30.97
N ALA A 413 9.38 2.49 -31.87
CA ALA A 413 9.02 2.55 -33.28
C ALA A 413 9.59 1.36 -34.08
N ASP A 414 10.83 0.99 -33.82
CA ASP A 414 11.53 -0.13 -34.44
C ASP A 414 12.64 -0.61 -33.50
N ALA A 415 12.53 -1.83 -32.97
CA ALA A 415 13.53 -2.38 -32.05
C ALA A 415 14.85 -2.75 -32.76
N ASP A 416 14.86 -2.80 -34.09
CA ASP A 416 16.00 -3.23 -34.92
C ASP A 416 16.57 -2.08 -35.78
N PHE A 417 16.31 -0.82 -35.40
CA PHE A 417 16.72 0.34 -36.18
C PHE A 417 18.24 0.38 -36.44
N ALA A 418 18.63 0.90 -37.61
CA ALA A 418 20.04 0.99 -38.00
C ALA A 418 20.83 1.89 -37.03
N GLY A 419 21.93 1.37 -36.47
CA GLY A 419 22.75 2.08 -35.48
C GLY A 419 22.30 1.93 -34.03
N ARG A 420 21.29 1.11 -33.75
CA ARG A 420 20.80 0.81 -32.39
C ARG A 420 21.90 0.47 -31.40
N ASP A 421 22.77 -0.47 -31.73
CA ASP A 421 23.80 -0.91 -30.79
C ASP A 421 24.82 0.20 -30.53
N ALA A 422 25.10 1.06 -31.51
CA ALA A 422 25.94 2.24 -31.28
C ALA A 422 25.25 3.23 -30.34
N ALA A 423 23.94 3.43 -30.47
CA ALA A 423 23.15 4.28 -29.57
C ALA A 423 23.07 3.70 -28.14
N LEU A 424 22.91 2.38 -28.00
CA LEU A 424 22.94 1.69 -26.70
C LEU A 424 24.33 1.74 -26.05
N ASN A 425 25.41 1.76 -26.83
CA ASN A 425 26.77 1.82 -26.30
C ASN A 425 27.27 3.26 -26.03
N ALA A 426 26.60 4.28 -26.58
CA ALA A 426 26.92 5.67 -26.35
C ALA A 426 26.54 6.11 -24.94
N ALA A 427 27.40 6.92 -24.32
CA ALA A 427 27.11 7.54 -23.05
C ALA A 427 25.98 8.58 -23.22
N PRO A 428 25.01 8.67 -22.29
CA PRO A 428 24.02 9.74 -22.30
C PRO A 428 24.71 11.09 -22.02
N ALA A 429 24.02 12.18 -22.35
CA ALA A 429 24.51 13.53 -22.09
C ALA A 429 24.83 13.80 -20.61
N THR A 430 24.14 13.11 -19.69
CA THR A 430 24.41 13.15 -18.25
C THR A 430 24.70 11.73 -17.77
N PRO A 431 25.98 11.36 -17.57
CA PRO A 431 26.33 10.04 -17.09
C PRO A 431 25.75 9.73 -15.71
N ALA A 432 25.18 8.53 -15.57
CA ALA A 432 24.81 7.94 -14.28
C ALA A 432 25.80 6.80 -14.00
N LEU A 433 26.94 7.14 -13.41
CA LEU A 433 28.05 6.20 -13.19
C LEU A 433 27.65 4.99 -12.35
N ASP A 434 26.65 5.14 -11.48
CA ASP A 434 26.16 4.05 -10.65
C ASP A 434 25.20 3.09 -11.37
N GLY A 435 24.79 3.43 -12.60
CA GLY A 435 23.80 2.67 -13.36
C GLY A 435 22.37 3.10 -13.05
N ALA A 436 21.48 2.87 -14.00
CA ALA A 436 20.05 3.10 -13.85
C ALA A 436 19.33 1.93 -13.14
N LEU A 437 19.91 0.73 -13.17
CA LEU A 437 19.45 -0.43 -12.39
C LEU A 437 20.50 -0.81 -11.35
N GLN A 438 20.20 -0.69 -10.07
CA GLN A 438 21.11 -1.04 -8.98
C GLN A 438 20.40 -1.90 -7.97
N ALA A 439 20.99 -3.04 -7.60
CA ALA A 439 20.45 -3.94 -6.59
C ALA A 439 21.55 -4.87 -6.07
N GLY A 440 21.38 -5.47 -4.88
CA GLY A 440 22.33 -6.50 -4.42
C GLY A 440 22.27 -7.77 -5.28
N THR A 441 21.09 -8.08 -5.83
CA THR A 441 20.89 -9.11 -6.85
C THR A 441 19.93 -8.58 -7.91
N ILE A 442 20.25 -8.73 -9.20
CA ILE A 442 19.33 -8.43 -10.30
C ILE A 442 18.97 -9.75 -11.01
N ALA A 443 17.69 -10.04 -11.16
CA ALA A 443 17.22 -11.18 -11.92
C ALA A 443 16.21 -10.75 -12.97
N ILE A 444 16.51 -11.08 -14.23
CA ILE A 444 15.75 -10.66 -15.39
C ILE A 444 15.17 -11.89 -16.09
N ARG A 445 13.88 -11.83 -16.39
CA ARG A 445 13.18 -12.74 -17.30
C ARG A 445 12.69 -11.94 -18.50
N ALA A 446 13.27 -12.17 -19.67
CA ALA A 446 12.95 -11.44 -20.88
C ALA A 446 12.55 -12.41 -22.01
N ALA A 447 11.53 -12.06 -22.81
CA ALA A 447 11.04 -12.93 -23.87
C ALA A 447 11.49 -12.53 -25.29
N ALA A 448 11.73 -11.24 -25.56
CA ALA A 448 12.06 -10.75 -26.91
C ALA A 448 13.31 -9.86 -26.93
N THR A 449 13.32 -8.76 -26.16
CA THR A 449 14.46 -7.83 -26.13
C THR A 449 14.84 -7.46 -24.70
N LEU A 450 16.15 -7.40 -24.42
CA LEU A 450 16.75 -6.86 -23.21
C LEU A 450 17.83 -5.84 -23.60
N LEU A 451 17.51 -4.55 -23.54
CA LEU A 451 18.34 -3.46 -24.05
C LEU A 451 18.65 -2.47 -22.94
N VAL A 452 19.92 -2.32 -22.57
CA VAL A 452 20.37 -1.41 -21.50
C VAL A 452 21.48 -0.50 -22.02
N GLN A 453 21.15 0.79 -22.15
CA GLN A 453 22.08 1.82 -22.58
C GLN A 453 23.23 1.98 -21.59
N ASN A 454 24.42 2.25 -22.11
CA ASN A 454 25.59 2.59 -21.32
C ASN A 454 25.37 3.93 -20.62
N SER A 455 25.20 3.94 -19.30
CA SER A 455 25.07 5.20 -18.55
C SER A 455 26.42 5.78 -18.07
N GLY A 456 27.54 5.11 -18.35
CA GLY A 456 28.89 5.50 -17.96
C GLY A 456 29.72 5.96 -19.15
N ASP A 457 31.05 5.89 -19.04
CA ASP A 457 31.96 6.11 -20.17
C ASP A 457 32.40 4.78 -20.82
N ALA A 458 33.37 4.83 -21.74
CA ALA A 458 33.85 3.64 -22.43
C ALA A 458 34.67 2.68 -21.54
N ALA A 459 35.31 3.20 -20.48
CA ALA A 459 36.15 2.43 -19.56
C ALA A 459 35.38 1.92 -18.33
N THR A 460 34.35 2.65 -17.94
CA THR A 460 33.50 2.44 -16.76
C THR A 460 32.04 2.29 -17.18
N ARG A 461 31.81 1.42 -18.16
CA ARG A 461 30.46 1.14 -18.66
C ARG A 461 29.51 0.88 -17.51
N ALA A 462 28.40 1.59 -17.53
CA ALA A 462 27.34 1.50 -16.53
C ALA A 462 26.01 1.25 -17.25
N GLY A 463 24.92 1.19 -16.50
CA GLY A 463 23.57 0.92 -17.01
C GLY A 463 22.85 0.04 -16.01
N PHE A 464 23.46 -1.09 -15.67
CA PHE A 464 23.20 -1.81 -14.43
C PHE A 464 24.43 -1.86 -13.51
N SER A 465 24.19 -2.01 -12.20
CA SER A 465 25.19 -2.27 -11.17
C SER A 465 24.62 -3.30 -10.20
N ALA A 466 25.04 -4.56 -10.30
CA ALA A 466 24.58 -5.62 -9.40
C ALA A 466 25.62 -5.89 -8.31
N GLY A 467 25.16 -6.11 -7.08
CA GLY A 467 25.98 -6.47 -5.93
C GLY A 467 26.55 -7.89 -6.00
N THR A 468 26.90 -8.43 -4.83
CA THR A 468 27.51 -9.76 -4.69
C THR A 468 26.60 -10.91 -5.10
N GLY A 469 25.28 -10.69 -5.17
CA GLY A 469 24.33 -11.66 -5.71
C GLY A 469 24.34 -11.73 -7.24
N GLY A 470 25.00 -10.78 -7.91
CA GLY A 470 25.21 -10.76 -9.35
C GLY A 470 23.97 -10.41 -10.18
N LEU A 471 24.11 -10.56 -11.50
CA LEU A 471 23.04 -10.42 -12.47
C LEU A 471 22.77 -11.79 -13.12
N SER A 472 21.49 -12.19 -13.12
CA SER A 472 21.00 -13.36 -13.83
C SER A 472 19.99 -12.98 -14.90
N VAL A 473 20.11 -13.58 -16.09
CA VAL A 473 19.19 -13.37 -17.21
C VAL A 473 18.66 -14.73 -17.67
N THR A 474 17.34 -14.86 -17.70
CA THR A 474 16.64 -16.04 -18.21
C THR A 474 15.80 -15.67 -19.42
N THR A 475 15.93 -16.42 -20.52
CA THR A 475 15.07 -16.23 -21.69
C THR A 475 13.78 -17.02 -21.51
N THR A 476 12.62 -16.40 -21.80
CA THR A 476 11.29 -17.01 -21.61
C THR A 476 10.45 -17.07 -22.89
N GLY A 477 10.97 -16.50 -23.98
CA GLY A 477 10.29 -16.45 -25.28
C GLY A 477 10.58 -17.66 -26.17
N GLN A 478 9.83 -17.74 -27.27
CA GLN A 478 10.01 -18.74 -28.33
C GLN A 478 11.01 -18.30 -29.41
N ALA A 479 11.41 -17.03 -29.40
CA ALA A 479 12.44 -16.48 -30.27
C ALA A 479 13.72 -16.24 -29.46
N PRO A 480 14.91 -16.27 -30.10
CA PRO A 480 16.16 -15.94 -29.42
C PRO A 480 16.06 -14.55 -28.79
N LEU A 481 16.50 -14.41 -27.53
CA LEU A 481 16.49 -13.12 -26.85
C LEU A 481 17.54 -12.19 -27.48
N ASP A 482 17.09 -11.04 -27.99
CA ASP A 482 17.99 -9.97 -28.40
C ASP A 482 18.47 -9.19 -27.17
N LEU A 483 19.77 -9.24 -26.90
CA LEU A 483 20.34 -8.79 -25.63
C LEU A 483 21.50 -7.85 -25.92
N VAL A 484 21.38 -6.58 -25.54
CA VAL A 484 22.49 -5.62 -25.59
C VAL A 484 22.48 -4.86 -24.28
N ILE A 485 23.37 -5.24 -23.36
CA ILE A 485 23.39 -4.67 -22.01
C ILE A 485 24.74 -4.07 -21.65
N ASN A 486 24.70 -2.95 -20.94
CA ASN A 486 25.87 -2.28 -20.40
C ASN A 486 25.76 -2.17 -18.88
N GLY A 487 26.85 -2.45 -18.18
CA GLY A 487 26.88 -2.39 -16.72
C GLY A 487 28.12 -2.98 -16.08
N ARG A 488 28.06 -3.09 -14.75
CA ARG A 488 29.14 -3.54 -13.88
C ARG A 488 28.61 -4.45 -12.78
N LEU A 489 29.51 -5.23 -12.18
CA LEU A 489 29.21 -6.04 -10.99
C LEU A 489 30.09 -5.58 -9.84
N ILE A 490 29.57 -5.65 -8.62
CA ILE A 490 30.30 -5.37 -7.39
C ILE A 490 30.56 -6.72 -6.72
N GLY A 491 31.79 -7.20 -6.86
CA GLY A 491 32.25 -8.44 -6.25
C GLY A 491 32.46 -8.31 -4.73
N GLY A 492 32.93 -9.40 -4.13
CA GLY A 492 33.35 -9.40 -2.73
C GLY A 492 34.41 -8.32 -2.46
N ALA A 493 34.39 -7.74 -1.25
CA ALA A 493 35.25 -6.62 -0.84
C ALA A 493 35.09 -5.30 -1.64
N GLY A 494 34.02 -5.14 -2.41
CA GLY A 494 33.71 -3.91 -3.16
C GLY A 494 34.47 -3.77 -4.48
N VAL A 495 35.16 -4.81 -4.94
CA VAL A 495 35.85 -4.81 -6.24
C VAL A 495 34.82 -4.68 -7.36
N THR A 496 34.95 -3.66 -8.20
CA THR A 496 34.06 -3.46 -9.35
C THR A 496 34.60 -4.21 -10.56
N ILE A 497 33.82 -5.18 -11.04
CA ILE A 497 34.07 -5.92 -12.28
C ILE A 497 33.44 -5.11 -13.42
N VAL A 498 34.25 -4.74 -14.41
CA VAL A 498 33.87 -3.87 -15.54
C VAL A 498 34.21 -4.52 -16.88
N ASN A 499 33.74 -3.92 -17.98
CA ASN A 499 34.10 -4.30 -19.34
C ASN A 499 33.84 -5.79 -19.62
N ASN A 500 34.81 -6.49 -20.20
CA ASN A 500 34.68 -7.86 -20.69
C ASN A 500 34.52 -8.89 -19.56
N GLU A 501 35.06 -8.61 -18.38
CA GLU A 501 34.98 -9.51 -17.22
C GLU A 501 33.54 -9.65 -16.72
N VAL A 502 32.70 -8.64 -16.95
CA VAL A 502 31.27 -8.69 -16.59
C VAL A 502 30.60 -9.86 -17.31
N ARG A 503 30.88 -10.05 -18.61
CA ARG A 503 30.28 -11.13 -19.42
C ARG A 503 30.49 -12.50 -18.79
N GLU A 504 31.69 -12.77 -18.31
CA GLU A 504 32.08 -14.06 -17.73
C GLU A 504 31.48 -14.28 -16.33
N ALA A 505 31.17 -13.20 -15.62
CA ALA A 505 30.57 -13.23 -14.30
C ALA A 505 29.03 -13.27 -14.32
N LEU A 506 28.37 -13.06 -15.46
CA LEU A 506 26.90 -13.14 -15.58
C LEU A 506 26.40 -14.59 -15.55
N THR A 507 25.25 -14.80 -14.92
CA THR A 507 24.51 -16.06 -15.05
C THR A 507 23.49 -15.96 -16.19
N LEU A 508 23.79 -16.55 -17.33
CA LEU A 508 22.91 -16.58 -18.49
C LEU A 508 22.24 -17.96 -18.62
N THR A 509 20.92 -18.00 -18.47
CA THR A 509 20.13 -19.23 -18.62
C THR A 509 19.31 -19.13 -19.91
N ALA A 510 19.74 -19.87 -20.92
CA ALA A 510 19.00 -20.02 -22.16
C ALA A 510 17.77 -20.91 -21.94
N GLY A 511 16.58 -20.39 -22.26
CA GLY A 511 15.42 -21.21 -22.60
C GLY A 511 15.57 -21.83 -23.99
N ASP A 512 14.49 -22.43 -24.51
CA ASP A 512 14.51 -23.22 -25.75
C ASP A 512 15.10 -22.49 -26.97
N ALA A 513 14.87 -21.18 -27.07
CA ALA A 513 15.31 -20.38 -28.20
C ALA A 513 16.70 -19.76 -28.06
N GLY A 514 17.31 -19.78 -26.87
CA GLY A 514 18.63 -19.20 -26.61
C GLY A 514 18.70 -17.67 -26.76
N PHE A 515 19.88 -17.18 -27.14
CA PHE A 515 20.20 -15.75 -27.35
C PHE A 515 20.44 -15.46 -28.82
N ALA A 516 20.08 -14.26 -29.29
CA ALA A 516 20.32 -13.83 -30.65
C ALA A 516 21.82 -13.73 -30.97
N ALA A 517 22.20 -13.87 -32.24
CA ALA A 517 23.62 -13.83 -32.67
C ALA A 517 24.30 -12.48 -32.38
N GLY A 518 23.54 -11.39 -32.34
CA GLY A 518 24.03 -10.05 -31.97
C GLY A 518 24.09 -9.79 -30.47
N ALA A 519 23.74 -10.77 -29.63
CA ALA A 519 23.67 -10.55 -28.20
C ALA A 519 25.05 -10.17 -27.63
N SER A 520 25.12 -9.09 -26.86
CA SER A 520 26.36 -8.54 -26.31
C SER A 520 26.22 -8.00 -24.89
N VAL A 521 27.32 -8.12 -24.14
CA VAL A 521 27.49 -7.55 -22.79
C VAL A 521 28.68 -6.62 -22.85
N ASN A 522 28.49 -5.34 -22.49
CA ASN A 522 29.51 -4.31 -22.57
C ASN A 522 30.18 -4.20 -23.96
N GLY A 523 29.41 -4.43 -25.02
CA GLY A 523 29.89 -4.43 -26.40
C GLY A 523 30.63 -5.71 -26.84
N CYS A 524 30.82 -6.68 -25.95
CA CYS A 524 31.36 -7.97 -26.31
C CYS A 524 30.26 -8.98 -26.63
N LEU A 525 30.31 -9.58 -27.82
CA LEU A 525 29.36 -10.60 -28.25
C LEU A 525 29.42 -11.85 -27.35
N LEU A 526 28.26 -12.42 -27.06
CA LEU A 526 28.13 -13.69 -26.33
C LEU A 526 28.71 -14.87 -27.12
N SER A 527 28.71 -14.78 -28.45
CA SER A 527 29.28 -15.80 -29.35
C SER A 527 30.78 -15.66 -29.58
N ALA A 528 31.42 -14.58 -29.12
CA ALA A 528 32.85 -14.38 -29.31
C ALA A 528 33.64 -15.24 -28.31
N ASP A 529 34.63 -15.99 -28.80
CA ASP A 529 35.50 -16.79 -27.93
C ASP A 529 36.19 -15.92 -26.87
N ASN A 530 36.73 -14.78 -27.32
CA ASN A 530 37.33 -13.77 -26.46
C ASN A 530 36.83 -12.39 -26.86
N CYS A 531 36.47 -11.59 -25.87
CA CYS A 531 36.36 -10.16 -26.08
C CYS A 531 37.77 -9.60 -26.23
N GLY A 532 38.13 -9.07 -27.40
CA GLY A 532 39.43 -8.40 -27.56
C GLY A 532 39.62 -7.44 -26.39
N VAL A 533 40.67 -7.64 -25.59
CA VAL A 533 40.95 -6.76 -24.46
C VAL A 533 41.36 -5.44 -25.09
N ALA A 534 40.41 -4.52 -25.23
CA ALA A 534 40.73 -3.12 -25.36
C ALA A 534 41.24 -2.70 -23.99
N VAL A 535 42.50 -3.07 -23.66
CA VAL A 535 43.26 -2.36 -22.65
C VAL A 535 43.39 -0.98 -23.26
N PRO A 536 42.70 0.06 -22.75
CA PRO A 536 43.13 1.40 -23.08
C PRO A 536 44.58 1.44 -22.60
N ASP A 537 45.51 1.75 -23.49
CA ASP A 537 46.91 1.93 -23.14
C ASP A 537 47.04 3.17 -22.24
N ASP A 538 46.59 3.04 -20.99
CA ASP A 538 46.67 4.05 -19.94
C ASP A 538 48.04 3.96 -19.24
N SER A 539 48.94 3.10 -19.76
CA SER A 539 50.37 3.09 -19.46
C SER A 539 51.09 4.37 -19.91
N GLY A 540 50.39 5.29 -20.59
CA GLY A 540 50.96 6.49 -21.18
C GLY A 540 51.28 7.65 -20.23
N ASP A 541 50.49 7.94 -19.17
CA ASP A 541 50.70 9.24 -18.48
C ASP A 541 50.16 9.44 -17.05
N ARG A 542 49.96 8.37 -16.26
CA ARG A 542 49.68 8.50 -14.81
C ARG A 542 50.77 7.90 -13.92
N ILE A 543 52.04 8.18 -14.23
CA ILE A 543 53.03 8.26 -13.16
C ILE A 543 52.76 9.58 -12.44
N ILE A 544 51.93 9.53 -11.39
CA ILE A 544 52.01 10.52 -10.32
C ILE A 544 53.43 10.34 -9.77
N ASN A 545 54.31 11.24 -10.19
CA ASN A 545 55.64 11.38 -9.65
C ASN A 545 55.45 11.86 -8.20
N ILE A 546 55.23 10.93 -7.27
CA ILE A 546 55.46 11.14 -5.85
C ILE A 546 56.97 11.23 -5.71
N GLY A 547 57.51 12.37 -6.15
CA GLY A 547 58.85 12.80 -5.84
C GLY A 547 58.94 12.89 -4.33
N VAL A 548 59.62 11.92 -3.75
CA VAL A 548 60.08 11.92 -2.38
C VAL A 548 60.87 13.22 -2.16
N ASN A 549 60.25 14.23 -1.56
CA ASN A 549 60.95 15.39 -1.01
C ASN A 549 61.56 14.97 0.34
N LEU A 550 62.60 14.14 0.28
CA LEU A 550 63.63 14.08 1.30
C LEU A 550 64.86 14.79 0.72
N VAL A 551 65.52 15.61 1.55
CA VAL A 551 66.71 16.45 1.30
C VAL A 551 66.36 17.91 0.93
N ASP A 552 66.29 18.82 1.92
CA ASP A 552 67.47 19.58 2.40
C ASP A 552 67.04 20.71 3.36
N LEU A 553 67.12 20.47 4.67
CA LEU A 553 67.14 21.51 5.70
C LEU A 553 68.62 21.75 6.04
N GLY A 554 69.27 22.67 5.31
CA GLY A 554 70.74 22.70 5.28
C GLY A 554 71.43 24.01 4.89
N GLY A 555 70.90 25.18 5.26
CA GLY A 555 71.76 26.31 5.66
C GLY A 555 72.31 27.31 4.63
N ARG A 556 72.41 28.56 5.13
CA ARG A 556 73.29 29.69 4.76
C ARG A 556 72.97 30.52 3.49
N GLY A 557 72.61 31.79 3.72
CA GLY A 557 72.79 32.90 2.76
C GLY A 557 74.27 33.35 2.66
N PRO A 558 74.61 34.61 2.30
CA PRO A 558 73.82 35.76 1.83
C PRO A 558 74.38 36.43 0.54
N GLY A 559 73.65 37.36 -0.09
CA GLY A 559 74.28 38.35 -1.00
C GLY A 559 73.40 39.04 -2.04
N GLY A 560 73.07 40.31 -1.82
CA GLY A 560 73.43 41.41 -2.71
C GLY A 560 72.66 41.68 -4.03
N GLY A 561 71.66 42.56 -3.95
CA GLY A 561 71.61 43.81 -4.74
C GLY A 561 71.32 43.78 -6.27
N PRO A 562 71.24 44.95 -6.93
CA PRO A 562 69.96 45.52 -7.38
C PRO A 562 69.92 45.94 -8.87
N GLY A 563 68.72 46.29 -9.38
CA GLY A 563 68.62 47.30 -10.46
C GLY A 563 67.52 47.11 -11.51
N GLY A 564 66.83 48.22 -11.81
CA GLY A 564 66.35 48.52 -13.17
C GLY A 564 64.84 48.51 -13.42
N GLY A 565 64.18 49.65 -13.25
CA GLY A 565 63.07 50.06 -14.14
C GLY A 565 63.59 51.04 -15.21
N PRO A 566 62.74 51.83 -15.89
CA PRO A 566 61.53 51.55 -16.67
C PRO A 566 61.77 51.95 -18.17
N PRO A 567 60.78 52.13 -19.09
CA PRO A 567 60.06 53.42 -19.14
C PRO A 567 58.64 53.47 -19.79
N SER A 568 57.93 54.57 -19.48
CA SER A 568 57.05 55.46 -20.27
C SER A 568 56.08 54.98 -21.37
N ASN A 569 54.84 55.50 -21.31
CA ASN A 569 54.22 56.37 -22.35
C ASN A 569 52.96 57.05 -21.77
N GLU A 570 52.92 58.40 -21.70
CA GLU A 570 52.23 59.33 -22.64
C GLU A 570 50.71 59.08 -22.70
N GLY A 571 49.78 60.00 -22.40
CA GLY A 571 49.78 61.46 -22.44
C GLY A 571 48.59 61.92 -23.31
N GLY A 572 47.51 62.44 -22.70
CA GLY A 572 46.35 63.01 -23.41
C GLY A 572 45.52 63.95 -22.51
N PRO A 573 45.11 65.16 -22.96
CA PRO A 573 44.69 66.27 -22.09
C PRO A 573 43.19 66.27 -21.71
N PRO A 574 42.78 67.01 -20.65
CA PRO A 574 41.43 66.94 -20.09
C PRO A 574 40.44 67.92 -20.77
N ARG A 575 39.18 67.51 -20.89
CA ARG A 575 38.03 68.40 -21.12
C ARG A 575 37.46 68.89 -19.78
N PRO A 576 37.15 70.19 -19.60
CA PRO A 576 36.52 70.68 -18.39
C PRO A 576 34.99 70.72 -18.52
N GLY A 577 34.30 70.26 -17.49
CA GLY A 577 32.89 70.61 -17.25
C GLY A 577 31.89 69.46 -17.17
N GLN A 578 32.03 68.57 -16.18
CA GLN A 578 30.88 67.81 -15.67
C GLN A 578 31.04 67.55 -14.15
N PRO A 579 29.98 67.80 -13.34
CA PRO A 579 30.01 67.57 -11.90
C PRO A 579 29.92 66.07 -11.61
N GLN A 580 30.92 65.55 -10.90
CA GLN A 580 30.97 64.17 -10.39
C GLN A 580 29.96 63.99 -9.25
N GLY A 581 28.93 63.18 -9.49
CA GLY A 581 28.17 62.52 -8.42
C GLY A 581 28.95 61.28 -7.93
N PRO A 582 28.80 60.89 -6.64
CA PRO A 582 29.53 59.76 -6.08
C PRO A 582 29.03 58.43 -6.65
N ASP A 583 29.93 57.67 -7.27
CA ASP A 583 29.72 56.31 -7.76
C ASP A 583 29.97 55.30 -6.63
N PRO A 584 28.96 54.51 -6.20
CA PRO A 584 29.05 53.65 -5.01
C PRO A 584 29.69 52.26 -5.24
N VAL A 585 30.53 52.07 -6.26
CA VAL A 585 31.04 50.72 -6.64
C VAL A 585 32.55 50.54 -6.41
N ARG A 586 33.18 51.32 -5.52
CA ARG A 586 34.63 51.18 -5.25
C ARG A 586 35.05 51.11 -3.79
N GLU A 587 34.16 50.66 -2.90
CA GLU A 587 34.47 50.49 -1.48
C GLU A 587 33.93 49.16 -0.90
N ALA A 588 34.12 48.05 -1.63
CA ALA A 588 33.79 46.70 -1.14
C ALA A 588 34.79 45.62 -1.62
N ALA A 589 36.08 45.98 -1.78
CA ALA A 589 37.13 45.03 -2.15
C ALA A 589 38.29 44.92 -1.15
N GLU A 590 38.15 45.46 0.06
CA GLU A 590 39.13 45.30 1.15
C GLU A 590 38.42 44.88 2.45
N LYS A 591 38.01 43.62 2.52
CA LYS A 591 37.87 42.83 3.76
C LYS A 591 37.46 41.40 3.40
N LEU A 592 38.40 40.63 2.86
CA LEU A 592 38.32 39.18 2.91
C LEU A 592 39.25 38.72 4.04
N PRO A 593 38.76 37.94 5.02
CA PRO A 593 39.60 37.39 6.07
C PRO A 593 40.52 36.32 5.49
N GLU A 594 41.81 36.38 5.81
CA GLU A 594 42.76 35.31 5.52
C GLU A 594 42.28 33.99 6.17
N PRO A 595 42.19 32.87 5.41
CA PRO A 595 41.92 31.58 6.03
C PRO A 595 43.17 31.13 6.80
N ARG A 596 43.12 31.21 8.12
CA ARG A 596 44.05 30.48 8.99
C ARG A 596 43.75 28.99 8.88
N LEU A 597 44.64 28.26 8.21
CA LEU A 597 44.71 26.80 8.32
C LEU A 597 45.18 26.45 9.74
N THR A 598 44.23 26.32 10.66
CA THR A 598 44.49 25.67 11.95
C THR A 598 44.61 24.18 11.69
N ARG A 599 45.85 23.69 11.83
CA ARG A 599 46.25 22.29 11.67
C ARG A 599 45.54 21.43 12.73
N LEU A 600 44.47 20.72 12.33
CA LEU A 600 43.71 19.82 13.20
C LEU A 600 44.27 18.38 13.13
N VAL A 601 45.57 18.24 13.40
CA VAL A 601 46.19 16.93 13.64
C VAL A 601 47.04 17.07 14.89
N ASP A 602 46.47 16.65 16.00
CA ASP A 602 47.18 16.45 17.26
C ASP A 602 48.03 15.18 17.11
N LEU A 603 49.35 15.34 17.22
CA LEU A 603 50.33 14.25 17.20
C LEU A 603 50.95 14.06 18.59
N GLN A 604 50.30 14.51 19.67
CA GLN A 604 50.73 14.14 21.01
C GLN A 604 50.55 12.64 21.19
N ALA A 605 51.63 11.97 21.62
CA ALA A 605 51.61 10.57 21.97
C ALA A 605 50.57 10.37 23.08
N ILE A 606 49.66 9.41 22.85
CA ILE A 606 48.72 8.94 23.88
C ILE A 606 49.59 8.32 24.99
N ASP A 607 49.72 9.05 26.09
CA ASP A 607 50.33 8.56 27.33
C ASP A 607 49.29 7.65 28.00
N ILE A 608 49.54 6.35 27.98
CA ILE A 608 48.68 5.33 28.57
C ILE A 608 49.19 5.13 30.00
N ASP A 609 48.73 5.95 30.94
CA ASP A 609 48.88 5.68 32.38
C ASP A 609 47.88 6.54 33.19
N GLU A 610 46.59 6.39 32.91
CA GLU A 610 45.54 6.80 33.86
C GLU A 610 44.77 5.57 34.34
N GLU A 611 45.11 5.16 35.56
CA GLU A 611 44.45 4.11 36.33
C GLU A 611 43.03 4.56 36.67
N ILE A 612 42.05 4.12 35.88
CA ILE A 612 40.61 4.36 36.12
C ILE A 612 40.18 3.58 37.36
N ASN A 613 40.24 4.23 38.53
CA ASN A 613 39.73 3.76 39.80
C ASN A 613 38.37 4.41 40.11
N GLU A 614 37.36 4.15 39.27
CA GLU A 614 35.97 4.46 39.62
C GLU A 614 35.15 3.18 39.80
N PRO A 615 34.39 3.03 40.91
CA PRO A 615 33.61 1.84 41.17
C PRO A 615 32.37 1.80 40.26
N VAL A 616 32.33 0.82 39.35
CA VAL A 616 31.11 0.45 38.63
C VAL A 616 30.03 0.03 39.62
N SER A 617 29.03 0.88 39.81
CA SER A 617 27.80 0.50 40.50
C SER A 617 27.02 -0.47 39.62
N ALA A 618 26.91 -1.71 40.08
CA ALA A 618 26.21 -2.79 39.42
C ALA A 618 24.68 -2.57 39.50
N ALA A 619 24.13 -1.75 38.60
CA ALA A 619 22.73 -1.84 38.23
C ALA A 619 22.60 -2.88 37.11
N GLY A 620 22.54 -4.15 37.53
CA GLY A 620 22.38 -5.29 36.63
C GLY A 620 21.10 -5.19 35.79
N ASN A 621 21.23 -5.57 34.51
CA ASN A 621 20.13 -5.66 33.55
C ASN A 621 19.05 -6.64 34.07
N PRO A 622 17.82 -6.19 34.38
CA PRO A 622 16.74 -7.05 34.88
C PRO A 622 16.24 -8.07 33.85
N ALA A 623 16.61 -7.94 32.57
CA ALA A 623 16.15 -8.83 31.50
C ALA A 623 16.83 -10.21 31.49
N MET A 624 17.85 -10.45 32.34
CA MET A 624 18.55 -11.75 32.39
C MET A 624 18.08 -12.69 33.52
N TRP A 625 17.05 -12.33 34.29
CA TRP A 625 16.55 -13.13 35.43
C TRP A 625 15.11 -13.61 35.22
N GLN A 626 14.80 -14.20 34.06
CA GLN A 626 13.54 -14.94 33.88
C GLN A 626 13.74 -16.42 34.21
N ASP A 627 13.69 -16.74 35.51
CA ASP A 627 13.29 -18.06 35.99
C ASP A 627 11.79 -18.22 35.72
N THR A 628 11.44 -18.78 34.57
CA THR A 628 10.09 -19.33 34.36
C THR A 628 10.12 -20.82 34.71
N PRO A 629 9.41 -21.27 35.76
CA PRO A 629 9.34 -22.69 36.08
C PRO A 629 8.68 -23.47 34.93
N PRO A 630 9.13 -24.70 34.65
CA PRO A 630 8.60 -25.50 33.56
C PRO A 630 7.10 -25.77 33.75
N PRO A 631 6.32 -25.80 32.65
CA PRO A 631 4.89 -26.08 32.73
C PRO A 631 4.64 -27.49 33.28
N PRO A 632 3.55 -27.68 34.06
CA PRO A 632 3.21 -28.97 34.63
C PRO A 632 2.96 -30.02 33.53
N PRO A 633 3.28 -31.31 33.79
CA PRO A 633 3.14 -32.37 32.80
C PRO A 633 1.68 -32.53 32.37
N VAL A 634 1.47 -32.50 31.06
CA VAL A 634 0.18 -32.76 30.42
C VAL A 634 -0.21 -34.21 30.70
N GLY A 635 -1.25 -34.38 31.52
CA GLY A 635 -1.84 -35.68 31.83
C GLY A 635 -2.36 -36.37 30.57
N GLY A 636 -1.78 -37.51 30.25
CA GLY A 636 -2.22 -38.38 29.17
C GLY A 636 -3.64 -38.89 29.40
N ALA A 637 -4.47 -38.73 28.38
CA ALA A 637 -5.77 -39.39 28.31
C ALA A 637 -5.57 -40.91 28.19
N SER A 638 -6.12 -41.63 29.16
CA SER A 638 -6.25 -43.08 29.17
C SER A 638 -7.26 -43.54 28.10
N PRO A 639 -7.00 -44.58 27.30
CA PRO A 639 -7.99 -45.13 26.37
C PRO A 639 -9.01 -45.99 27.11
N ALA A 640 -10.29 -45.77 26.83
CA ALA A 640 -11.41 -46.58 27.31
C ALA A 640 -11.35 -48.01 26.71
N PRO A 641 -11.69 -49.06 27.48
CA PRO A 641 -11.73 -50.42 26.98
C PRO A 641 -13.07 -50.75 26.31
N GLY A 642 -12.99 -51.69 25.37
CA GLY A 642 -14.01 -52.03 24.38
C GLY A 642 -15.34 -52.57 24.90
N THR A 643 -16.29 -52.62 23.96
CA THR A 643 -17.48 -53.46 24.03
C THR A 643 -17.82 -53.99 22.62
N GLN A 644 -17.63 -55.28 22.43
CA GLN A 644 -18.50 -56.20 21.68
C GLN A 644 -18.17 -57.63 22.15
N PRO A 645 -19.13 -58.57 22.21
CA PRO A 645 -20.59 -58.45 22.37
C PRO A 645 -21.04 -58.51 23.84
#